data_AF-A0A8S0YM28-F1
#
_entry.id   AF-A0A8S0YM28-F1
#
_cell.length_a   1.000
_cell.length_b   1.000
_cell.length_c   1.000
_cell.angle_alpha   90.00
_cell.angle_beta   90.00
_cell.angle_gamma   90.00
#
_symmetry.space_group_name_H-M   'P 1'
#
loop_
_entity.id
_entity.type
_entity.pdbx_description
1 polymer ?
#
loop_
_entity_poly.entity_id
_entity_poly.type
_entity_poly.pdbx_seq_one_letter_code
_entity_poly.pdbx_strand_id
1 'polypeptide(L)'
;MDSRLYEIKLPNHKIFQDLEGNLSDNSSGKLRNLIELKDEVFYVWSPKENCLLCLNLKRLEEVGDETPYQKLKFNCPPLFTVERIMSSSCGSRICVWGSRGVTIAELPSRWGRAGFFDSGNKNALCKSYSLDERFHYSPGEVRRVHWHPTSLSHLLVLGSDNTIRLYNIALKSGPKLVKILPIGPKPSSQLAGRTILDSLGDTAVDFTPTPDSDTLLILRGNGDVYMMQCELDSKHPIKAKLTGPLAMYPPADDNYGSESCSITALGGGDTPPLVVVATCSAQLYHCMLLPNPTDKDDCDSHALYVIEAVELNIVLNMESELQYSYPVLLFPCTHNTYACMHAGGVHAITLPMLEHLVDFVMADEADTESALSSMCGARSAARHLVCTAAAPPSPAARPAPPAPPAGLALSAPPLPRLLVLCSDATLLARILEPFGLEEQLYKELQLKNPALEQDDINIIMKERQKVLFSSIMKEILTRDVSQPILNISKKEEPSPKECLEFLSQATLKLRGEYMSRQQRATDAITNKLTALRSLCSHHGEWLQDLQKEMDEVQLQSAVLKEKCLLAEKHQDDLKYRCSAVIRGLRAPSASSAVERQLLGELLLYKRSGEQLGEQILMLKEYARNKTEQLEKWHEEYKKKDIALGKSHSDTISSILQQQTSQISTLIEETKLLKDQLSIV
;
A
#
# COMPACT_ATOMS: atom_id res chain seq x y z
N MET A 1 -12.47 -5.25 7.28
CA MET A 1 -12.31 -5.96 8.57
C MET A 1 -12.61 -5.01 9.69
N ASP A 2 -13.40 -5.45 10.67
CA ASP A 2 -13.70 -4.72 11.91
C ASP A 2 -12.41 -4.52 12.74
N SER A 3 -12.12 -3.27 13.12
CA SER A 3 -10.94 -2.95 13.95
C SER A 3 -10.97 -3.67 15.30
N ARG A 4 -12.15 -4.04 15.79
CA ARG A 4 -12.33 -4.76 17.06
C ARG A 4 -11.82 -6.21 17.01
N LEU A 5 -11.64 -6.79 15.82
CA LEU A 5 -11.21 -8.18 15.68
C LEU A 5 -9.86 -8.42 16.35
N TYR A 6 -8.83 -7.64 16.00
CA TYR A 6 -7.48 -7.84 16.52
C TYR A 6 -7.23 -7.16 17.87
N GLU A 7 -8.05 -6.16 18.24
CA GLU A 7 -7.86 -5.39 19.48
C GLU A 7 -8.62 -5.98 20.67
N ILE A 8 -9.75 -6.66 20.41
CA ILE A 8 -10.66 -7.14 21.46
C ILE A 8 -10.94 -8.64 21.30
N LYS A 9 -11.48 -9.06 20.15
CA LYS A 9 -11.96 -10.45 19.99
C LYS A 9 -10.82 -11.46 20.03
N LEU A 10 -9.76 -11.23 19.27
CA LEU A 10 -8.62 -12.15 19.19
C LEU A 10 -7.85 -12.22 20.53
N PRO A 11 -7.40 -11.12 21.16
CA PRO A 11 -6.67 -11.20 22.42
C PRO A 11 -7.44 -11.87 23.57
N ASN A 12 -8.76 -11.72 23.61
CA ASN A 12 -9.62 -12.31 24.65
C ASN A 12 -10.03 -13.77 24.36
N HIS A 13 -9.63 -14.31 23.22
CA HIS A 13 -10.00 -15.65 22.80
C HIS A 13 -9.41 -16.72 23.72
N LYS A 14 -10.16 -17.80 23.97
CA LYS A 14 -9.79 -18.90 24.87
C LYS A 14 -8.44 -19.57 24.55
N ILE A 15 -8.00 -19.50 23.29
CA ILE A 15 -6.69 -20.04 22.86
C ILE A 15 -5.53 -19.53 23.73
N PHE A 16 -5.57 -18.27 24.18
CA PHE A 16 -4.52 -17.66 24.99
C PHE A 16 -4.59 -18.08 26.45
N GLN A 17 -5.80 -18.31 26.98
CA GLN A 17 -5.99 -18.90 28.31
C GLN A 17 -5.45 -20.33 28.37
N ASP A 18 -5.70 -21.13 27.33
CA ASP A 18 -5.18 -22.50 27.22
C ASP A 18 -3.65 -22.54 27.00
N LEU A 19 -3.05 -21.44 26.53
CA LEU A 19 -1.60 -21.27 26.36
C LEU A 19 -0.89 -20.72 27.60
N GLU A 20 -1.62 -20.27 28.62
CA GLU A 20 -1.05 -19.66 29.81
C GLU A 20 -0.11 -20.65 30.52
N GLY A 21 1.14 -20.22 30.75
CA GLY A 21 2.20 -21.07 31.31
C GLY A 21 2.77 -22.13 30.37
N ASN A 22 2.34 -22.23 29.11
CA ASN A 22 2.98 -23.09 28.09
C ASN A 22 4.19 -22.41 27.43
N LEU A 23 4.24 -21.08 27.45
CA LEU A 23 5.24 -20.27 26.74
C LEU A 23 6.40 -19.80 27.63
N SER A 24 6.23 -19.85 28.96
CA SER A 24 7.24 -19.39 29.93
C SER A 24 8.47 -20.30 30.02
N ASP A 25 8.39 -21.52 29.50
CA ASP A 25 9.49 -22.49 29.55
C ASP A 25 10.44 -22.28 28.36
N ASN A 26 11.42 -21.38 28.54
CA ASN A 26 12.47 -21.08 27.56
C ASN A 26 13.85 -21.51 28.06
N SER A 27 14.08 -22.82 28.18
CA SER A 27 15.36 -23.40 28.57
C SER A 27 16.55 -22.95 27.70
N SER A 28 16.30 -22.60 26.43
CA SER A 28 17.31 -22.16 25.48
C SER A 28 17.77 -20.70 25.64
N GLY A 29 16.98 -19.84 26.28
CA GLY A 29 17.23 -18.38 26.34
C GLY A 29 17.22 -17.65 25.00
N LYS A 30 17.09 -18.36 23.86
CA LYS A 30 17.02 -17.80 22.50
C LYS A 30 15.67 -17.12 22.26
N LEU A 31 15.67 -16.11 21.40
CA LEU A 31 14.44 -15.48 20.89
C LEU A 31 13.63 -16.47 20.05
N ARG A 32 12.31 -16.44 20.20
CA ARG A 32 11.38 -17.37 19.54
C ARG A 32 10.37 -16.62 18.68
N ASN A 33 9.90 -17.28 17.63
CA ASN A 33 8.73 -16.84 16.88
C ASN A 33 7.72 -17.99 16.73
N LEU A 34 6.84 -18.13 17.72
CA LEU A 34 5.89 -19.24 17.82
C LEU A 34 4.52 -18.94 17.20
N ILE A 35 4.35 -17.77 16.59
CA ILE A 35 3.09 -17.37 15.95
C ILE A 35 3.29 -17.02 14.49
N GLU A 36 2.24 -17.19 13.71
CA GLU A 36 2.18 -16.77 12.33
C GLU A 36 0.73 -16.53 11.90
N LEU A 37 0.55 -15.59 10.98
CA LEU A 37 -0.75 -15.28 10.40
C LEU A 37 -0.64 -15.41 8.89
N LYS A 38 -1.42 -16.33 8.31
CA LYS A 38 -1.42 -16.60 6.87
C LYS A 38 -2.83 -16.94 6.40
N ASP A 39 -3.27 -16.33 5.31
CA ASP A 39 -4.58 -16.56 4.68
C ASP A 39 -5.76 -16.49 5.67
N GLU A 40 -5.78 -15.46 6.53
CA GLU A 40 -6.80 -15.26 7.58
C GLU A 40 -6.87 -16.37 8.64
N VAL A 41 -5.83 -17.19 8.76
CA VAL A 41 -5.69 -18.20 9.80
C VAL A 41 -4.51 -17.84 10.68
N PHE A 42 -4.79 -17.71 11.97
CA PHE A 42 -3.79 -17.48 13.01
C PHE A 42 -3.28 -18.82 13.54
N TYR A 43 -1.98 -19.04 13.46
CA TYR A 43 -1.29 -20.23 13.91
C TYR A 43 -0.45 -19.92 15.14
N VAL A 44 -0.52 -20.78 16.15
CA VAL A 44 0.32 -20.71 17.35
C VAL A 44 0.86 -22.08 17.69
N TRP A 45 2.17 -22.18 17.89
CA TRP A 45 2.78 -23.41 18.36
C TRP A 45 2.61 -23.57 19.87
N SER A 46 2.14 -24.73 20.33
CA SER A 46 2.07 -25.09 21.75
C SER A 46 3.25 -26.00 22.12
N PRO A 47 4.26 -25.51 22.87
CA PRO A 47 5.43 -26.31 23.23
C PRO A 47 5.10 -27.53 24.09
N LYS A 48 4.13 -27.40 25.02
CA LYS A 48 3.75 -28.51 25.92
C LYS A 48 2.97 -29.61 25.21
N GLU A 49 2.07 -29.25 24.30
CA GLU A 49 1.26 -30.23 23.57
C GLU A 49 1.93 -30.73 22.28
N ASN A 50 3.06 -30.13 21.89
CA ASN A 50 3.82 -30.44 20.67
C ASN A 50 2.92 -30.44 19.41
N CYS A 51 2.05 -29.43 19.31
CA CYS A 51 1.08 -29.29 18.23
C CYS A 51 0.85 -27.83 17.85
N LEU A 52 0.29 -27.62 16.67
CA LEU A 52 -0.02 -26.31 16.14
C LEU A 52 -1.50 -25.99 16.37
N LEU A 53 -1.80 -24.93 17.11
CA LEU A 53 -3.14 -24.42 17.31
C LEU A 53 -3.49 -23.49 16.14
N CYS A 54 -4.67 -23.63 15.55
CA CYS A 54 -5.12 -22.78 14.47
C CYS A 54 -6.51 -22.18 14.73
N LEU A 55 -6.65 -20.90 14.43
CA LEU A 55 -7.89 -20.13 14.59
C LEU A 55 -8.21 -19.38 13.29
N ASN A 56 -9.41 -19.61 12.75
CA ASN A 56 -9.88 -18.91 11.56
C ASN A 56 -10.45 -17.53 11.96
N LEU A 57 -9.80 -16.46 11.50
CA LEU A 57 -10.13 -15.09 11.88
C LEU A 57 -11.44 -14.60 11.26
N LYS A 58 -11.80 -15.05 10.05
CA LYS A 58 -13.10 -14.71 9.44
C LYS A 58 -14.25 -15.23 10.29
N ARG A 59 -14.10 -16.45 10.82
CA ARG A 59 -15.13 -17.04 11.68
C ARG A 59 -15.20 -16.36 13.05
N LEU A 60 -14.03 -15.97 13.60
CA LEU A 60 -13.96 -15.18 14.82
C LEU A 60 -14.67 -13.83 14.67
N GLU A 61 -14.56 -13.21 13.49
CA GLU A 61 -15.27 -11.96 13.19
C GLU A 61 -16.79 -12.15 13.21
N GLU A 62 -17.30 -13.24 12.61
CA GLU A 62 -18.74 -13.56 12.49
C GLU A 62 -19.38 -14.05 13.81
N VAL A 63 -18.73 -15.01 14.49
CA VAL A 63 -19.31 -15.76 15.62
C VAL A 63 -18.87 -15.18 16.98
N GLY A 64 -17.75 -14.47 17.03
CA GLY A 64 -17.18 -13.92 18.26
C GLY A 64 -16.40 -14.97 19.07
N ASP A 65 -16.25 -14.71 20.38
CA ASP A 65 -15.28 -15.37 21.26
C ASP A 65 -15.53 -16.89 21.47
N GLU A 66 -16.74 -17.37 21.14
CA GLU A 66 -17.14 -18.79 21.17
C GLU A 66 -16.57 -19.60 19.99
N THR A 67 -15.80 -18.98 19.10
CA THR A 67 -15.24 -19.64 17.91
C THR A 67 -14.30 -20.78 18.32
N PRO A 68 -14.51 -22.02 17.85
CA PRO A 68 -13.59 -23.11 18.18
C PRO A 68 -12.27 -22.96 17.42
N TYR A 69 -11.15 -23.08 18.13
CA TYR A 69 -9.85 -23.33 17.52
C TYR A 69 -9.64 -24.83 17.27
N GLN A 70 -8.83 -25.20 16.27
CA GLN A 70 -8.47 -26.60 16.00
C GLN A 70 -7.01 -26.88 16.41
N LYS A 71 -6.72 -28.11 16.80
CA LYS A 71 -5.38 -28.60 17.10
C LYS A 71 -4.87 -29.43 15.92
N LEU A 72 -3.81 -28.96 15.28
CA LEU A 72 -3.13 -29.63 14.19
C LEU A 72 -1.98 -30.46 14.76
N LYS A 73 -2.18 -31.78 14.81
CA LYS A 73 -1.21 -32.73 15.35
C LYS A 73 -0.32 -33.25 14.24
N PHE A 74 0.98 -33.30 14.48
CA PHE A 74 1.95 -33.77 13.51
C PHE A 74 2.05 -35.29 13.61
N ASN A 75 1.99 -36.01 12.49
CA ASN A 75 2.16 -37.47 12.49
C ASN A 75 3.58 -37.91 12.93
N CYS A 76 4.56 -37.02 12.80
CA CYS A 76 5.95 -37.14 13.19
C CYS A 76 6.30 -35.87 13.98
N PRO A 77 5.99 -35.85 15.29
CA PRO A 77 6.19 -34.66 16.10
C PRO A 77 7.68 -34.30 16.19
N PRO A 78 8.03 -33.00 16.22
CA PRO A 78 9.41 -32.56 16.42
C PRO A 78 10.04 -33.18 17.67
N LEU A 79 11.26 -33.69 17.52
CA LEU A 79 12.10 -34.22 18.62
C LEU A 79 13.02 -33.16 19.22
N PHE A 80 12.80 -31.89 18.88
CA PHE A 80 13.58 -30.74 19.30
C PHE A 80 12.65 -29.63 19.80
N THR A 81 13.21 -28.69 20.58
CA THR A 81 12.49 -27.49 20.98
C THR A 81 12.28 -26.58 19.77
N VAL A 82 11.02 -26.39 19.38
CA VAL A 82 10.66 -25.46 18.30
C VAL A 82 10.93 -24.03 18.78
N GLU A 83 11.76 -23.32 18.01
CA GLU A 83 12.09 -21.93 18.26
C GLU A 83 11.31 -21.01 17.31
N ARG A 84 11.07 -21.43 16.06
CA ARG A 84 10.36 -20.62 15.07
C ARG A 84 9.41 -21.44 14.20
N ILE A 85 8.33 -20.80 13.76
CA ILE A 85 7.41 -21.32 12.73
C ILE A 85 7.38 -20.41 11.50
N MET A 86 7.13 -21.00 10.33
CA MET A 86 7.04 -20.28 9.06
C MET A 86 6.18 -21.03 8.04
N SER A 87 5.26 -20.34 7.41
CA SER A 87 4.31 -20.85 6.43
C SER A 87 4.90 -20.68 5.04
N SER A 88 4.63 -21.65 4.19
CA SER A 88 4.93 -21.53 2.76
C SER A 88 4.17 -20.36 2.13
N SER A 89 4.71 -19.80 1.05
CA SER A 89 4.08 -18.70 0.31
C SER A 89 2.65 -19.01 -0.15
N CYS A 90 2.38 -20.28 -0.50
CA CYS A 90 1.06 -20.78 -0.90
C CYS A 90 0.14 -21.22 0.27
N GLY A 91 0.61 -21.13 1.53
CA GLY A 91 -0.20 -21.46 2.71
C GLY A 91 -0.58 -22.93 2.88
N SER A 92 0.01 -23.85 2.09
CA SER A 92 -0.31 -25.29 2.13
C SER A 92 0.58 -26.09 3.09
N ARG A 93 1.71 -25.52 3.49
CA ARG A 93 2.71 -26.14 4.36
C ARG A 93 3.19 -25.17 5.43
N ILE A 94 3.53 -25.72 6.59
CA ILE A 94 4.19 -25.01 7.69
C ILE A 94 5.50 -25.73 8.04
N CYS A 95 6.55 -24.94 8.19
CA CYS A 95 7.85 -25.37 8.68
C CYS A 95 7.97 -24.95 10.15
N VAL A 96 8.34 -25.88 11.01
CA VAL A 96 8.72 -25.62 12.40
C VAL A 96 10.18 -26.00 12.58
N TRP A 97 10.97 -25.16 13.23
CA TRP A 97 12.39 -25.40 13.36
C TRP A 97 12.97 -24.83 14.66
N GLY A 98 14.12 -25.35 15.04
CA GLY A 98 14.93 -24.86 16.15
C GLY A 98 16.37 -25.30 15.97
N SER A 99 17.24 -24.96 16.92
CA SER A 99 18.68 -25.22 16.82
C SER A 99 19.07 -26.69 16.58
N ARG A 100 18.20 -27.65 16.94
CA ARG A 100 18.47 -29.10 16.82
C ARG A 100 17.74 -29.81 15.68
N GLY A 101 16.95 -29.11 14.87
CA GLY A 101 16.26 -29.75 13.75
C GLY A 101 15.21 -28.89 13.04
N VAL A 102 14.67 -29.46 11.96
CA VAL A 102 13.64 -28.85 11.12
C VAL A 102 12.58 -29.89 10.81
N THR A 103 11.30 -29.53 10.94
CA THR A 103 10.16 -30.40 10.62
C THR A 103 9.17 -29.63 9.75
N ILE A 104 8.71 -30.25 8.67
CA ILE A 104 7.74 -29.68 7.74
C ILE A 104 6.42 -30.42 7.91
N ALA A 105 5.32 -29.70 8.06
CA ALA A 105 3.97 -30.24 8.09
C ALA A 105 3.18 -29.76 6.87
N GLU A 106 2.54 -30.69 6.17
CA GLU A 106 1.54 -30.42 5.14
C GLU A 106 0.19 -30.21 5.82
N LEU A 107 -0.40 -29.04 5.56
CA LEU A 107 -1.70 -28.67 6.12
C LEU A 107 -2.81 -29.39 5.34
N PRO A 108 -3.82 -29.94 6.03
CA PRO A 108 -5.00 -30.49 5.37
C PRO A 108 -5.69 -29.44 4.50
N SER A 109 -6.46 -29.88 3.51
CA SER A 109 -7.28 -28.95 2.74
C SER A 109 -8.37 -28.32 3.62
N ARG A 110 -8.63 -27.03 3.38
CA ARG A 110 -9.76 -26.31 3.98
C ARG A 110 -10.98 -26.45 3.09
N TRP A 111 -12.13 -26.82 3.64
CA TRP A 111 -13.38 -26.92 2.87
C TRP A 111 -14.63 -26.58 3.71
N GLY A 112 -15.74 -26.33 3.02
CA GLY A 112 -17.03 -25.97 3.64
C GLY A 112 -17.16 -24.49 4.03
N ARG A 113 -18.37 -24.09 4.48
CA ARG A 113 -18.72 -22.68 4.77
C ARG A 113 -17.88 -22.05 5.89
N ALA A 114 -17.32 -22.86 6.79
CA ALA A 114 -16.53 -22.38 7.92
C ALA A 114 -15.00 -22.42 7.66
N GLY A 115 -14.55 -22.91 6.50
CA GLY A 115 -13.14 -22.93 6.12
C GLY A 115 -12.22 -23.70 7.06
N PHE A 116 -12.73 -24.75 7.72
CA PHE A 116 -11.96 -25.55 8.67
C PHE A 116 -11.10 -26.61 7.98
N PHE A 117 -10.04 -27.02 8.68
CA PHE A 117 -9.25 -28.19 8.34
C PHE A 117 -10.01 -29.48 8.64
N ASP A 118 -9.81 -30.50 7.80
CA ASP A 118 -10.28 -31.87 8.03
C ASP A 118 -11.76 -31.94 8.47
N SER A 119 -12.63 -31.27 7.71
CA SER A 119 -14.08 -31.23 7.95
C SER A 119 -14.52 -30.65 9.30
N GLY A 120 -13.68 -29.83 9.95
CA GLY A 120 -14.03 -29.21 11.23
C GLY A 120 -13.76 -30.09 12.46
N ASN A 121 -12.96 -31.15 12.31
CA ASN A 121 -12.52 -31.95 13.44
C ASN A 121 -11.71 -31.09 14.43
N LYS A 122 -11.93 -31.26 15.74
CA LYS A 122 -11.19 -30.51 16.77
C LYS A 122 -9.69 -30.81 16.72
N ASN A 123 -9.34 -32.04 16.37
CA ASN A 123 -7.96 -32.48 16.16
C ASN A 123 -7.80 -32.95 14.72
N ALA A 124 -7.00 -32.24 13.92
CA ALA A 124 -6.68 -32.68 12.57
C ALA A 124 -5.24 -33.20 12.52
N LEU A 125 -5.03 -34.30 11.80
CA LEU A 125 -3.71 -34.90 11.65
C LEU A 125 -3.03 -34.31 10.41
N CYS A 126 -1.83 -33.75 10.60
CA CYS A 126 -0.99 -33.23 9.53
C CYS A 126 0.08 -34.27 9.17
N LYS A 127 0.30 -34.47 7.87
CA LYS A 127 1.47 -35.22 7.41
C LYS A 127 2.68 -34.36 7.66
N SER A 128 3.66 -34.89 8.37
CA SER A 128 4.87 -34.17 8.74
C SER A 128 6.12 -35.01 8.51
N TYR A 129 7.21 -34.33 8.21
CA TYR A 129 8.49 -34.94 7.87
C TYR A 129 9.60 -34.16 8.57
N SER A 130 10.45 -34.84 9.33
CA SER A 130 11.68 -34.24 9.85
C SER A 130 12.73 -34.20 8.74
N LEU A 131 13.39 -33.06 8.57
CA LEU A 131 14.51 -32.94 7.65
C LEU A 131 15.79 -33.43 8.33
N ASP A 132 16.46 -34.37 7.67
CA ASP A 132 17.80 -34.85 8.02
C ASP A 132 18.00 -35.06 9.52
N GLU A 133 17.50 -36.19 10.03
CA GLU A 133 17.52 -36.56 11.46
C GLU A 133 18.93 -36.53 12.09
N ARG A 134 19.99 -36.44 11.28
CA ARG A 134 21.36 -36.23 11.74
C ARG A 134 21.53 -34.93 12.52
N PHE A 135 20.70 -33.91 12.29
CA PHE A 135 20.73 -32.69 13.12
C PHE A 135 20.53 -32.99 14.61
N HIS A 136 19.76 -34.03 14.95
CA HIS A 136 19.54 -34.41 16.35
C HIS A 136 20.81 -34.91 17.05
N TYR A 137 21.72 -35.53 16.29
CA TYR A 137 22.91 -36.22 16.83
C TYR A 137 24.22 -35.50 16.49
N SER A 138 24.22 -34.58 15.52
CA SER A 138 25.39 -33.80 15.16
C SER A 138 25.65 -32.67 16.17
N PRO A 139 26.92 -32.26 16.37
CA PRO A 139 27.25 -31.11 17.20
C PRO A 139 26.87 -29.78 16.54
N GLY A 140 26.48 -29.77 15.26
CA GLY A 140 26.07 -28.56 14.54
C GLY A 140 24.66 -28.09 14.93
N GLU A 141 24.43 -26.78 14.85
CA GLU A 141 23.14 -26.15 15.08
C GLU A 141 22.53 -25.63 13.78
N VAL A 142 21.19 -25.66 13.68
CA VAL A 142 20.47 -24.93 12.64
C VAL A 142 20.40 -23.45 13.05
N ARG A 143 20.95 -22.55 12.22
CA ARG A 143 20.99 -21.11 12.47
C ARG A 143 19.80 -20.38 11.85
N ARG A 144 19.47 -20.72 10.60
CA ARG A 144 18.36 -20.10 9.86
C ARG A 144 17.70 -21.08 8.89
N VAL A 145 16.39 -20.94 8.74
CA VAL A 145 15.61 -21.66 7.72
C VAL A 145 14.76 -20.65 6.93
N HIS A 146 14.72 -20.80 5.62
CA HIS A 146 13.91 -19.96 4.72
C HIS A 146 13.34 -20.78 3.56
N TRP A 147 12.13 -20.44 3.10
CA TRP A 147 11.59 -20.99 1.85
C TRP A 147 12.39 -20.49 0.65
N HIS A 148 12.52 -21.31 -0.40
CA HIS A 148 13.16 -20.82 -1.62
C HIS A 148 12.30 -19.71 -2.22
N PRO A 149 12.87 -18.54 -2.57
CA PRO A 149 12.09 -17.36 -2.92
C PRO A 149 11.23 -17.58 -4.18
N THR A 150 11.80 -18.24 -5.20
CA THR A 150 11.09 -18.54 -6.47
C THR A 150 10.42 -19.92 -6.51
N SER A 151 10.59 -20.78 -5.49
CA SER A 151 10.13 -22.18 -5.55
C SER A 151 9.28 -22.60 -4.37
N LEU A 152 8.08 -23.08 -4.68
CA LEU A 152 7.10 -23.58 -3.71
C LEU A 152 7.46 -24.94 -3.09
N SER A 153 8.49 -25.60 -3.60
CA SER A 153 8.87 -26.97 -3.23
C SER A 153 10.23 -27.08 -2.56
N HIS A 154 10.96 -25.98 -2.40
CA HIS A 154 12.32 -26.01 -1.89
C HIS A 154 12.46 -25.21 -0.59
N LEU A 155 13.32 -25.72 0.30
CA LEU A 155 13.65 -25.11 1.57
C LEU A 155 15.17 -25.00 1.71
N LEU A 156 15.63 -23.86 2.22
CA LEU A 156 17.03 -23.56 2.49
C LEU A 156 17.27 -23.63 3.99
N VAL A 157 18.29 -24.38 4.41
CA VAL A 157 18.67 -24.55 5.82
C VAL A 157 20.13 -24.17 6.00
N LEU A 158 20.39 -23.11 6.75
CA LEU A 158 21.72 -22.68 7.17
C LEU A 158 22.12 -23.43 8.44
N GLY A 159 23.20 -24.19 8.36
CA GLY A 159 23.83 -24.84 9.51
C GLY A 159 25.00 -24.03 10.06
N SER A 160 25.35 -24.27 11.32
CA SER A 160 26.54 -23.72 11.97
C SER A 160 27.87 -24.21 11.38
N ASP A 161 27.82 -25.10 10.38
CA ASP A 161 28.97 -25.62 9.66
C ASP A 161 29.34 -24.80 8.41
N ASN A 162 28.84 -23.57 8.31
CA ASN A 162 29.00 -22.67 7.16
C ASN A 162 28.51 -23.29 5.85
N THR A 163 27.38 -24.00 5.91
CA THR A 163 26.73 -24.55 4.71
C THR A 163 25.24 -24.22 4.66
N ILE A 164 24.76 -23.87 3.47
CA ILE A 164 23.32 -23.82 3.15
C ILE A 164 22.95 -25.13 2.46
N ARG A 165 21.98 -25.84 3.02
CA ARG A 165 21.44 -27.09 2.49
C ARG A 165 20.11 -26.83 1.81
N LEU A 166 19.99 -27.22 0.55
CA LEU A 166 18.78 -27.11 -0.25
C LEU A 166 18.01 -28.44 -0.24
N TYR A 167 16.79 -28.44 0.30
CA TYR A 167 15.91 -29.60 0.34
C TYR A 167 14.75 -29.45 -0.64
N ASN A 168 14.43 -30.51 -1.38
CA ASN A 168 13.19 -30.63 -2.13
C ASN A 168 12.17 -31.40 -1.30
N ILE A 169 11.04 -30.76 -1.04
CA ILE A 169 10.01 -31.22 -0.11
C ILE A 169 8.73 -31.67 -0.82
N ALA A 170 8.66 -31.56 -2.16
CA ALA A 170 7.48 -31.95 -2.94
C ALA A 170 7.47 -33.43 -3.37
N LEU A 171 8.49 -34.20 -3.00
CA LEU A 171 8.62 -35.60 -3.41
C LEU A 171 7.68 -36.50 -2.60
N LYS A 172 6.99 -37.42 -3.29
CA LYS A 172 6.11 -38.43 -2.67
C LYS A 172 6.85 -39.36 -1.69
N SER A 173 8.17 -39.49 -1.85
CA SER A 173 9.05 -40.28 -0.98
C SER A 173 9.46 -39.55 0.31
N GLY A 174 8.98 -38.33 0.54
CA GLY A 174 9.44 -37.45 1.61
C GLY A 174 10.58 -36.52 1.16
N PRO A 175 10.97 -35.57 2.02
CA PRO A 175 11.93 -34.53 1.67
C PRO A 175 13.32 -35.10 1.39
N LYS A 176 13.98 -34.57 0.35
CA LYS A 176 15.31 -35.02 -0.10
C LYS A 176 16.28 -33.86 -0.17
N LEU A 177 17.49 -34.06 0.34
CA LEU A 177 18.60 -33.11 0.16
C LEU A 177 19.02 -33.10 -1.31
N VAL A 178 18.94 -31.92 -1.94
CA VAL A 178 19.29 -31.69 -3.34
C VAL A 178 20.75 -31.27 -3.46
N LYS A 179 21.17 -30.27 -2.65
CA LYS A 179 22.47 -29.63 -2.77
C LYS A 179 22.96 -29.12 -1.42
N ILE A 180 24.28 -29.14 -1.23
CA ILE A 180 24.97 -28.49 -0.10
C ILE A 180 25.85 -27.39 -0.70
N LEU A 181 25.66 -26.16 -0.25
CA LEU A 181 26.35 -24.96 -0.71
C LEU A 181 27.31 -24.50 0.40
N PRO A 182 28.63 -24.69 0.24
CA PRO A 182 29.61 -24.20 1.20
C PRO A 182 29.76 -22.69 1.08
N ILE A 183 29.68 -22.00 2.22
CA ILE A 183 29.75 -20.52 2.32
C ILE A 183 31.11 -20.08 2.83
N GLY A 184 31.89 -21.00 3.41
CA GLY A 184 33.18 -20.72 3.99
C GLY A 184 33.86 -21.98 4.52
N PRO A 185 35.00 -21.82 5.22
CA PRO A 185 35.66 -22.93 5.87
C PRO A 185 34.74 -23.58 6.90
N LYS A 186 34.77 -24.91 6.96
CA LYS A 186 34.02 -25.66 7.97
C LYS A 186 34.69 -25.45 9.32
N PRO A 187 33.94 -25.07 10.37
CA PRO A 187 34.50 -24.96 11.70
C PRO A 187 34.97 -26.34 12.20
N SER A 188 36.28 -26.47 12.37
CA SER A 188 36.94 -27.66 12.92
C SER A 188 37.60 -27.31 14.25
N SER A 189 37.57 -28.24 15.21
CA SER A 189 38.08 -28.08 16.58
C SER A 189 37.20 -27.21 17.51
N GLN A 190 36.89 -27.76 18.69
CA GLN A 190 36.19 -27.06 19.76
C GLN A 190 37.21 -26.62 20.82
N LEU A 191 37.22 -25.35 21.17
CA LEU A 191 37.98 -24.78 22.28
C LEU A 191 36.98 -24.09 23.21
N ALA A 192 36.91 -24.54 24.46
CA ALA A 192 35.97 -24.01 25.46
C ALA A 192 34.48 -24.01 25.01
N GLY A 193 34.06 -25.02 24.25
CA GLY A 193 32.66 -25.18 23.82
C GLY A 193 32.23 -24.31 22.63
N ARG A 194 33.08 -23.41 22.12
CA ARG A 194 32.90 -22.69 20.85
C ARG A 194 33.97 -23.12 19.85
N THR A 195 33.72 -22.89 18.55
CA THR A 195 34.73 -23.11 17.52
C THR A 195 35.51 -21.83 17.31
N ILE A 196 36.80 -21.91 16.92
CA ILE A 196 37.64 -20.73 16.70
C ILE A 196 36.99 -19.75 15.72
N LEU A 197 36.38 -20.27 14.64
CA LEU A 197 35.66 -19.46 13.67
C LEU A 197 34.44 -18.75 14.25
N ASP A 198 33.70 -19.41 15.15
CA ASP A 198 32.51 -18.82 15.79
C ASP A 198 32.92 -17.69 16.76
N SER A 199 34.08 -17.81 17.41
CA SER A 199 34.63 -16.74 18.25
C SER A 199 35.20 -15.56 17.46
N LEU A 200 35.60 -15.77 16.20
CA LEU A 200 36.10 -14.72 15.30
C LEU A 200 34.97 -14.07 14.48
N GLY A 201 33.74 -14.59 14.54
CA GLY A 201 32.63 -14.12 13.71
C GLY A 201 32.66 -14.63 12.27
N ASP A 202 33.55 -15.55 11.93
CA ASP A 202 33.68 -16.16 10.59
C ASP A 202 32.57 -17.20 10.27
N THR A 203 31.61 -17.35 11.17
CA THR A 203 30.43 -18.21 10.97
C THR A 203 29.25 -17.41 10.44
N ALA A 204 28.51 -18.01 9.51
CA ALA A 204 27.26 -17.45 9.01
C ALA A 204 26.17 -17.47 10.10
N VAL A 205 25.52 -16.33 10.32
CA VAL A 205 24.53 -16.13 11.39
C VAL A 205 23.10 -16.11 10.85
N ASP A 206 22.87 -15.47 9.71
CA ASP A 206 21.55 -15.30 9.11
C ASP A 206 21.66 -15.13 7.59
N PHE A 207 20.56 -15.30 6.87
CA PHE A 207 20.48 -15.02 5.45
C PHE A 207 19.07 -14.58 5.06
N THR A 208 18.98 -13.75 4.03
CA THR A 208 17.72 -13.24 3.48
C THR A 208 17.77 -13.26 1.95
N PRO A 209 16.67 -13.61 1.25
CA PRO A 209 16.55 -13.26 -0.16
C PRO A 209 16.46 -11.76 -0.34
N THR A 210 16.94 -11.27 -1.48
CA THR A 210 16.63 -9.94 -1.98
C THR A 210 15.16 -9.87 -2.42
N PRO A 211 14.50 -8.70 -2.44
CA PRO A 211 13.07 -8.62 -2.70
C PRO A 211 12.68 -9.00 -4.15
N ASP A 212 13.60 -8.80 -5.10
CA ASP A 212 13.53 -9.31 -6.47
C ASP A 212 13.66 -10.85 -6.57
N SER A 213 13.99 -11.52 -5.46
CA SER A 213 13.98 -12.99 -5.29
C SER A 213 15.06 -13.78 -6.05
N ASP A 214 16.01 -13.10 -6.68
CA ASP A 214 17.05 -13.73 -7.51
C ASP A 214 18.32 -14.09 -6.72
N THR A 215 18.60 -13.32 -5.67
CA THR A 215 19.87 -13.41 -4.93
C THR A 215 19.65 -13.63 -3.44
N LEU A 216 20.53 -14.40 -2.80
CA LEU A 216 20.58 -14.58 -1.36
C LEU A 216 21.73 -13.73 -0.79
N LEU A 217 21.42 -12.93 0.22
CA LEU A 217 22.39 -12.25 1.07
C LEU A 217 22.65 -13.08 2.32
N ILE A 218 23.91 -13.34 2.61
CA ILE A 218 24.34 -14.16 3.74
C ILE A 218 25.21 -13.32 4.65
N LEU A 219 24.82 -13.19 5.91
CA LEU A 219 25.51 -12.43 6.93
C LEU A 219 26.39 -13.36 7.77
N ARG A 220 27.63 -12.94 8.02
CA ARG A 220 28.52 -13.55 9.03
C ARG A 220 28.55 -12.73 10.31
N GLY A 221 28.99 -13.35 11.40
CA GLY A 221 29.06 -12.69 12.71
C GLY A 221 29.99 -11.48 12.74
N ASN A 222 31.05 -11.50 11.94
CA ASN A 222 32.03 -10.41 11.79
C ASN A 222 31.55 -9.20 10.96
N GLY A 223 30.28 -9.21 10.52
CA GLY A 223 29.70 -8.15 9.67
C GLY A 223 29.79 -8.42 8.17
N ASP A 224 30.61 -9.37 7.72
CA ASP A 224 30.75 -9.64 6.30
C ASP A 224 29.44 -10.14 5.67
N VAL A 225 29.07 -9.52 4.55
CA VAL A 225 27.94 -9.93 3.72
C VAL A 225 28.43 -10.59 2.44
N TYR A 226 27.85 -11.74 2.11
CA TYR A 226 28.11 -12.47 0.87
C TYR A 226 26.84 -12.58 0.04
N MET A 227 27.00 -12.57 -1.28
CA MET A 227 25.92 -12.78 -2.25
C MET A 227 26.02 -14.16 -2.88
N MET A 228 24.89 -14.81 -3.07
CA MET A 228 24.80 -16.11 -3.74
C MET A 228 23.54 -16.17 -4.60
N GLN A 229 23.70 -16.46 -5.90
CA GLN A 229 22.57 -16.73 -6.78
C GLN A 229 21.94 -18.09 -6.46
N CYS A 230 20.61 -18.13 -6.41
CA CYS A 230 19.86 -19.35 -6.08
C CYS A 230 19.08 -19.88 -7.29
N GLU A 231 19.81 -20.30 -8.32
CA GLU A 231 19.21 -20.94 -9.49
C GLU A 231 18.97 -22.45 -9.25
N LEU A 232 17.74 -22.88 -9.50
CA LEU A 232 17.33 -24.29 -9.42
C LEU A 232 17.59 -25.06 -10.72
N ASP A 233 17.58 -24.36 -11.86
CA ASP A 233 17.52 -24.98 -13.18
C ASP A 233 18.90 -24.99 -13.84
N SER A 234 19.62 -26.09 -13.69
CA SER A 234 20.75 -26.36 -14.57
C SER A 234 20.95 -27.84 -14.81
N LYS A 235 20.90 -28.20 -16.09
CA LYS A 235 21.30 -29.52 -16.63
C LYS A 235 22.82 -29.77 -16.50
N HIS A 236 23.56 -28.80 -16.00
CA HIS A 236 24.96 -28.87 -15.58
C HIS A 236 25.06 -28.51 -14.10
N PRO A 237 26.02 -29.01 -13.31
CA PRO A 237 26.16 -28.54 -11.93
C PRO A 237 26.54 -27.05 -11.95
N ILE A 238 25.56 -26.13 -11.79
CA ILE A 238 25.85 -24.72 -11.50
C ILE A 238 26.77 -24.73 -10.27
N LYS A 239 28.02 -24.29 -10.45
CA LYS A 239 28.82 -23.82 -9.32
C LYS A 239 28.07 -22.60 -8.81
N ALA A 240 27.43 -22.70 -7.65
CA ALA A 240 26.91 -21.51 -6.99
C ALA A 240 28.11 -20.59 -6.75
N LYS A 241 28.19 -19.47 -7.48
CA LYS A 241 29.24 -18.48 -7.31
C LYS A 241 28.86 -17.71 -6.05
N LEU A 242 29.59 -17.97 -4.96
CA LEU A 242 29.56 -17.12 -3.79
C LEU A 242 30.42 -15.89 -4.11
N THR A 243 29.82 -14.71 -4.09
CA THR A 243 30.50 -13.44 -4.32
C THR A 243 30.59 -12.69 -2.99
N GLY A 244 31.76 -12.18 -2.65
CA GLY A 244 31.99 -11.42 -1.42
C GLY A 244 33.31 -11.76 -0.74
N PRO A 245 33.60 -11.15 0.41
CA PRO A 245 32.73 -10.23 1.15
C PRO A 245 32.46 -8.94 0.38
N LEU A 246 31.22 -8.44 0.42
CA LEU A 246 30.85 -7.18 -0.23
C LEU A 246 31.56 -6.02 0.46
N ALA A 247 32.14 -5.10 -0.31
CA ALA A 247 32.67 -3.86 0.23
C ALA A 247 31.53 -3.03 0.83
N MET A 248 31.78 -2.45 2.01
CA MET A 248 30.86 -1.50 2.65
C MET A 248 31.42 -0.08 2.59
N TYR A 249 30.57 0.89 2.27
CA TYR A 249 30.92 2.30 2.14
C TYR A 249 30.05 3.19 3.05
N PRO A 250 30.64 4.18 3.74
CA PRO A 250 32.08 4.44 3.84
C PRO A 250 32.84 3.29 4.53
N PRO A 251 34.15 3.12 4.32
CA PRO A 251 34.92 2.14 5.08
C PRO A 251 34.94 2.53 6.57
N ALA A 252 34.70 1.57 7.45
CA ALA A 252 34.78 1.74 8.89
C ALA A 252 35.87 0.82 9.47
N ASP A 253 36.63 1.30 10.46
CA ASP A 253 37.75 0.57 11.06
C ASP A 253 37.33 -0.74 11.73
N ASP A 254 36.07 -0.83 12.18
CA ASP A 254 35.46 -1.99 12.84
C ASP A 254 34.50 -2.78 11.92
N ASN A 255 34.46 -2.45 10.63
CA ASN A 255 33.54 -3.03 9.65
C ASN A 255 32.06 -3.00 10.08
N TYR A 256 31.64 -1.92 10.78
CA TYR A 256 30.28 -1.79 11.31
C TYR A 256 29.93 -2.86 12.36
N GLY A 257 30.92 -3.28 13.13
CA GLY A 257 30.78 -4.13 14.30
C GLY A 257 31.04 -5.62 14.06
N SER A 258 31.55 -6.30 15.08
CA SER A 258 31.93 -7.73 15.05
C SER A 258 30.88 -8.68 15.63
N GLU A 259 29.67 -8.18 15.90
CA GLU A 259 28.59 -8.92 16.56
C GLU A 259 27.29 -8.87 15.75
N SER A 260 27.41 -9.03 14.45
CA SER A 260 26.25 -9.11 13.55
C SER A 260 25.39 -10.34 13.85
N CYS A 261 24.06 -10.18 13.85
CA CYS A 261 23.14 -11.22 14.31
C CYS A 261 21.94 -11.51 13.39
N SER A 262 21.46 -10.54 12.61
CA SER A 262 20.34 -10.75 11.68
C SER A 262 20.42 -9.83 10.47
N ILE A 263 19.89 -10.29 9.34
CA ILE A 263 19.82 -9.55 8.08
C ILE A 263 18.42 -9.64 7.48
N THR A 264 17.93 -8.54 6.92
CA THR A 264 16.72 -8.54 6.07
C THR A 264 16.90 -7.57 4.91
N ALA A 265 16.14 -7.76 3.84
CA ALA A 265 16.06 -6.79 2.73
C ALA A 265 14.63 -6.25 2.60
N LEU A 266 14.52 -4.98 2.21
CA LEU A 266 13.29 -4.22 1.99
C LEU A 266 13.37 -3.47 0.65
N GLY A 267 12.25 -2.96 0.18
CA GLY A 267 12.12 -2.36 -1.16
C GLY A 267 12.03 -3.41 -2.28
N GLY A 268 12.44 -3.04 -3.49
CA GLY A 268 12.55 -3.92 -4.66
C GLY A 268 11.29 -4.05 -5.52
N GLY A 269 11.52 -4.16 -6.84
CA GLY A 269 10.56 -3.95 -7.92
C GLY A 269 11.16 -2.95 -8.91
N ASP A 270 10.96 -1.66 -8.66
CA ASP A 270 11.47 -0.56 -9.49
C ASP A 270 12.62 0.23 -8.83
N THR A 271 13.09 -0.19 -7.64
CA THR A 271 14.16 0.48 -6.88
C THR A 271 15.21 -0.51 -6.35
N PRO A 272 16.46 -0.07 -6.12
CA PRO A 272 17.50 -0.94 -5.58
C PRO A 272 17.13 -1.44 -4.16
N PRO A 273 17.46 -2.69 -3.80
CA PRO A 273 17.17 -3.23 -2.47
C PRO A 273 17.89 -2.47 -1.35
N LEU A 274 17.17 -2.23 -0.25
CA LEU A 274 17.75 -1.75 1.00
C LEU A 274 17.93 -2.91 1.98
N VAL A 275 19.19 -3.16 2.33
CA VAL A 275 19.63 -4.21 3.24
C VAL A 275 19.74 -3.64 4.64
N VAL A 276 19.16 -4.34 5.61
CA VAL A 276 19.25 -4.01 7.03
C VAL A 276 20.11 -5.05 7.71
N VAL A 277 21.20 -4.61 8.35
CA VAL A 277 22.07 -5.46 9.18
C VAL A 277 21.88 -5.07 10.64
N ALA A 278 21.54 -6.03 11.48
CA ALA A 278 21.38 -5.82 12.92
C ALA A 278 22.52 -6.47 13.70
N THR A 279 23.01 -5.74 14.71
CA THR A 279 24.05 -6.19 15.63
C THR A 279 23.48 -6.56 17.01
N CYS A 280 24.25 -7.33 17.77
CA CYS A 280 23.91 -7.66 19.15
C CYS A 280 23.94 -6.45 20.10
N SER A 281 24.61 -5.36 19.72
CA SER A 281 24.62 -4.08 20.44
C SER A 281 23.40 -3.21 20.12
N ALA A 282 22.39 -3.77 19.45
CA ALA A 282 21.14 -3.09 19.08
C ALA A 282 21.30 -1.93 18.09
N GLN A 283 22.39 -1.92 17.32
CA GLN A 283 22.59 -1.02 16.20
C GLN A 283 22.09 -1.67 14.91
N LEU A 284 21.36 -0.89 14.11
CA LEU A 284 20.79 -1.28 12.83
C LEU A 284 21.44 -0.43 11.75
N TYR A 285 22.10 -1.05 10.79
CA TYR A 285 22.69 -0.37 9.64
C TYR A 285 21.76 -0.52 8.44
N HIS A 286 21.42 0.60 7.81
CA HIS A 286 20.62 0.63 6.59
C HIS A 286 21.54 0.88 5.40
N CYS A 287 21.63 -0.11 4.53
CA CYS A 287 22.59 -0.15 3.44
C CYS A 287 21.87 -0.31 2.10
N MET A 288 22.13 0.55 1.10
CA MET A 288 21.70 0.26 -0.27
C MET A 288 22.62 -0.76 -0.91
N LEU A 289 22.04 -1.75 -1.58
CA LEU A 289 22.76 -2.68 -2.43
C LEU A 289 22.83 -2.09 -3.84
N LEU A 290 24.02 -1.66 -4.27
CA LEU A 290 24.24 -1.05 -5.58
C LEU A 290 25.42 -1.70 -6.31
N PRO A 291 25.48 -1.61 -7.65
CA PRO A 291 26.65 -2.04 -8.42
C PRO A 291 27.92 -1.29 -7.98
N ASN A 292 29.04 -2.00 -7.84
CA ASN A 292 30.30 -1.42 -7.42
C ASN A 292 31.14 -0.98 -8.65
N PRO A 293 31.37 0.32 -8.86
CA PRO A 293 32.11 0.81 -10.03
C PRO A 293 33.63 0.59 -9.95
N THR A 294 34.16 0.18 -8.79
CA THR A 294 35.61 0.06 -8.56
C THR A 294 36.21 -1.26 -9.06
N ASP A 295 35.39 -2.29 -9.26
CA ASP A 295 35.82 -3.59 -9.78
C ASP A 295 35.69 -3.62 -11.30
N LYS A 296 36.79 -3.31 -12.00
CA LYS A 296 36.83 -3.28 -13.47
C LYS A 296 36.84 -4.67 -14.12
N ASP A 297 36.98 -5.74 -13.32
CA ASP A 297 37.21 -7.11 -13.79
C ASP A 297 35.97 -8.03 -13.70
N ASP A 298 34.88 -7.64 -13.01
CA ASP A 298 33.62 -8.40 -12.93
C ASP A 298 32.42 -7.43 -13.01
N CYS A 299 31.67 -7.47 -14.12
CA CYS A 299 30.48 -6.62 -14.39
C CYS A 299 29.32 -6.82 -13.38
N ASP A 300 29.42 -7.82 -12.49
CA ASP A 300 28.39 -8.21 -11.51
C ASP A 300 28.78 -7.86 -10.05
N SER A 301 29.84 -7.08 -9.83
CA SER A 301 30.25 -6.72 -8.47
C SER A 301 29.27 -5.74 -7.84
N HIS A 302 28.85 -6.00 -6.60
CA HIS A 302 27.96 -5.15 -5.83
C HIS A 302 28.68 -4.69 -4.55
N ALA A 303 28.25 -3.57 -3.99
CA ALA A 303 28.70 -3.06 -2.71
C ALA A 303 27.52 -2.59 -1.87
N LEU A 304 27.74 -2.50 -0.56
CA LEU A 304 26.78 -1.98 0.40
C LEU A 304 27.13 -0.53 0.72
N TYR A 305 26.18 0.37 0.51
CA TYR A 305 26.33 1.79 0.82
C TYR A 305 25.50 2.11 2.06
N VAL A 306 26.16 2.26 3.20
CA VAL A 306 25.55 2.56 4.49
C VAL A 306 25.04 4.00 4.46
N ILE A 307 23.72 4.17 4.54
CA ILE A 307 23.08 5.49 4.52
C ILE A 307 22.92 6.03 5.93
N GLU A 308 22.44 5.18 6.84
CA GLU A 308 22.14 5.57 8.21
C GLU A 308 22.36 4.40 9.18
N ALA A 309 22.57 4.76 10.44
CA ALA A 309 22.67 3.84 11.56
C ALA A 309 21.63 4.23 12.62
N VAL A 310 20.81 3.27 13.02
CA VAL A 310 19.75 3.45 14.02
C VAL A 310 20.07 2.62 15.25
N GLU A 311 20.30 3.29 16.37
CA GLU A 311 20.51 2.64 17.67
C GLU A 311 19.17 2.48 18.40
N LEU A 312 18.83 1.25 18.77
CA LEU A 312 17.63 0.98 19.55
C LEU A 312 17.89 1.22 21.04
N ASN A 313 17.03 2.01 21.67
CA ASN A 313 17.06 2.19 23.11
C ASN A 313 16.45 0.96 23.82
N ILE A 314 17.29 -0.06 24.03
CA ILE A 314 16.93 -1.27 24.77
C ILE A 314 17.20 -1.03 26.27
N VAL A 315 16.13 -0.88 27.05
CA VAL A 315 16.23 -0.82 28.51
C VAL A 315 16.12 -2.24 29.07
N LEU A 316 17.24 -2.84 29.47
CA LEU A 316 17.30 -4.11 30.18
C LEU A 316 17.95 -3.88 31.55
N ASN A 317 17.20 -4.13 32.63
CA ASN A 317 17.69 -3.97 34.00
C ASN A 317 18.55 -5.19 34.38
N MET A 318 19.85 -5.16 34.08
CA MET A 318 20.80 -6.23 34.40
C MET A 318 22.08 -5.67 35.02
N GLU A 319 22.42 -6.09 36.24
CA GLU A 319 23.70 -5.79 36.91
C GLU A 319 24.81 -6.81 36.58
N SER A 320 24.67 -7.62 35.52
CA SER A 320 25.66 -8.67 35.16
C SER A 320 26.52 -8.27 33.97
N GLU A 321 27.84 -8.54 34.04
CA GLU A 321 28.89 -8.25 33.05
C GLU A 321 28.72 -8.88 31.64
N LEU A 322 27.60 -9.56 31.34
CA LEU A 322 27.19 -9.98 29.98
C LEU A 322 26.51 -8.83 29.22
N GLN A 323 27.02 -7.63 29.43
CA GLN A 323 26.29 -6.35 29.44
C GLN A 323 25.95 -5.79 28.04
N TYR A 324 26.26 -6.49 26.94
CA TYR A 324 26.24 -5.88 25.59
C TYR A 324 25.78 -6.76 24.42
N SER A 325 25.40 -8.04 24.62
CA SER A 325 25.01 -8.91 23.50
C SER A 325 23.55 -9.34 23.56
N TYR A 326 22.70 -8.64 22.80
CA TYR A 326 21.27 -8.91 22.66
C TYR A 326 20.95 -9.23 21.19
N PRO A 327 20.71 -10.50 20.82
CA PRO A 327 20.33 -10.80 19.44
C PRO A 327 19.05 -10.04 19.09
N VAL A 328 19.03 -9.45 17.90
CA VAL A 328 17.86 -8.76 17.35
C VAL A 328 17.35 -9.58 16.17
N LEU A 329 16.05 -9.88 16.15
CA LEU A 329 15.41 -10.53 15.01
C LEU A 329 14.66 -9.50 14.17
N LEU A 330 14.96 -9.49 12.87
CA LEU A 330 14.35 -8.59 11.90
C LEU A 330 13.15 -9.26 11.22
N PHE A 331 12.05 -8.51 11.09
CA PHE A 331 10.81 -8.95 10.45
C PHE A 331 10.34 -7.91 9.42
N PRO A 332 10.47 -8.17 8.11
CA PRO A 332 9.92 -7.28 7.10
C PRO A 332 8.39 -7.22 7.24
N CYS A 333 7.82 -6.02 7.28
CA CYS A 333 6.38 -5.82 7.50
C CYS A 333 5.70 -5.24 6.26
N THR A 334 6.19 -4.10 5.77
CA THR A 334 5.73 -3.46 4.53
C THR A 334 6.94 -3.16 3.65
N HIS A 335 6.73 -2.54 2.49
CA HIS A 335 7.83 -2.15 1.60
C HIS A 335 8.86 -1.21 2.27
N ASN A 336 8.43 -0.42 3.26
CA ASN A 336 9.25 0.60 3.94
C ASN A 336 9.28 0.48 5.47
N THR A 337 8.67 -0.54 6.05
CA THR A 337 8.60 -0.72 7.51
C THR A 337 8.98 -2.15 7.86
N TYR A 338 9.78 -2.30 8.90
CA TYR A 338 10.12 -3.60 9.47
C TYR A 338 10.08 -3.53 11.00
N ALA A 339 9.96 -4.69 11.65
CA ALA A 339 9.96 -4.81 13.10
C ALA A 339 11.24 -5.49 13.60
N CYS A 340 11.70 -5.08 14.77
CA CYS A 340 12.80 -5.67 15.51
C CYS A 340 12.26 -6.30 16.80
N MET A 341 12.47 -7.60 16.97
CA MET A 341 12.23 -8.28 18.24
C MET A 341 13.55 -8.48 18.98
N HIS A 342 13.58 -8.15 20.26
CA HIS A 342 14.74 -8.35 21.14
C HIS A 342 14.29 -8.71 22.56
N ALA A 343 15.23 -8.95 23.47
CA ALA A 343 14.93 -9.41 24.83
C ALA A 343 14.07 -8.44 25.66
N GLY A 344 14.12 -7.14 25.34
CA GLY A 344 13.38 -6.09 26.05
C GLY A 344 12.04 -5.71 25.42
N GLY A 345 11.68 -6.30 24.27
CA GLY A 345 10.43 -5.99 23.59
C GLY A 345 10.51 -5.97 22.07
N VAL A 346 9.69 -5.10 21.47
CA VAL A 346 9.52 -4.96 20.02
C VAL A 346 9.55 -3.50 19.60
N HIS A 347 10.38 -3.19 18.61
CA HIS A 347 10.44 -1.91 17.91
C HIS A 347 9.91 -2.05 16.49
N ALA A 348 9.32 -0.99 15.94
CA ALA A 348 9.04 -0.87 14.51
C ALA A 348 9.82 0.31 13.94
N ILE A 349 10.47 0.09 12.81
CA ILE A 349 11.31 1.06 12.13
C ILE A 349 10.64 1.39 10.80
N THR A 350 10.38 2.67 10.57
CA THR A 350 9.86 3.20 9.30
C THR A 350 10.99 3.89 8.56
N LEU A 351 11.10 3.61 7.26
CA LEU A 351 12.14 4.10 6.35
C LEU A 351 11.53 5.03 5.29
N PRO A 352 11.37 6.35 5.56
CA PRO A 352 10.79 7.29 4.60
C PRO A 352 11.56 7.35 3.28
N MET A 353 12.88 7.14 3.32
CA MET A 353 13.74 7.18 2.13
C MET A 353 13.30 6.23 1.01
N LEU A 354 12.66 5.10 1.34
CA LEU A 354 12.26 4.12 0.34
C LEU A 354 11.10 4.58 -0.54
N GLU A 355 10.28 5.54 -0.07
CA GLU A 355 9.26 6.21 -0.90
C GLU A 355 9.94 7.21 -1.84
N HIS A 356 10.75 8.10 -1.28
CA HIS A 356 11.46 9.11 -2.07
C HIS A 356 12.46 8.53 -3.06
N LEU A 357 12.95 7.31 -2.82
CA LEU A 357 13.81 6.58 -3.76
C LEU A 357 13.06 6.23 -5.04
N VAL A 358 11.76 5.91 -4.96
CA VAL A 358 10.92 5.68 -6.15
C VAL A 358 10.82 6.98 -6.95
N ASP A 359 10.50 8.09 -6.27
CA ASP A 359 10.42 9.41 -6.91
C ASP A 359 11.75 9.81 -7.56
N PHE A 360 12.88 9.52 -6.90
CA PHE A 360 14.21 9.81 -7.41
C PHE A 360 14.57 8.98 -8.63
N VAL A 361 14.26 7.68 -8.64
CA VAL A 361 14.48 6.81 -9.81
C VAL A 361 13.65 7.27 -11.02
N MET A 362 12.48 7.87 -10.77
CA MET A 362 11.57 8.37 -11.81
C MET A 362 11.81 9.85 -12.18
N ALA A 363 12.70 10.57 -11.48
CA ALA A 363 12.93 11.99 -11.70
C ALA A 363 13.79 12.28 -12.93
N ASP A 364 13.45 13.35 -13.67
CA ASP A 364 14.27 13.89 -14.75
C ASP A 364 15.53 14.58 -14.20
N GLU A 365 16.59 14.71 -15.02
CA GLU A 365 17.88 15.29 -14.60
C GLU A 365 17.75 16.67 -13.92
N ALA A 366 16.75 17.49 -14.29
CA ALA A 366 16.52 18.81 -13.71
C ALA A 366 16.02 18.76 -12.24
N ASP A 367 15.32 17.68 -11.87
CA ASP A 367 14.66 17.54 -10.56
C ASP A 367 15.42 16.59 -9.61
N THR A 368 16.45 15.91 -10.09
CA THR A 368 17.26 14.95 -9.33
C THR A 368 17.82 15.51 -8.01
N GLU A 369 18.39 16.71 -8.02
CA GLU A 369 18.94 17.37 -6.82
C GLU A 369 17.85 17.66 -5.76
N SER A 370 16.65 18.03 -6.21
CA SER A 370 15.50 18.27 -5.32
C SER A 370 14.96 16.96 -4.74
N ALA A 371 14.86 15.92 -5.57
CA ALA A 371 14.46 14.58 -5.13
C ALA A 371 15.47 13.99 -4.12
N LEU A 372 16.77 14.13 -4.39
CA LEU A 372 17.84 13.67 -3.49
C LEU A 372 17.85 14.43 -2.17
N SER A 373 17.64 15.75 -2.21
CA SER A 373 17.46 16.57 -1.00
C SER A 373 16.26 16.12 -0.17
N SER A 374 15.18 15.68 -0.82
CA SER A 374 13.97 15.18 -0.16
C SER A 374 14.18 13.80 0.45
N MET A 375 14.88 12.90 -0.26
CA MET A 375 15.31 11.59 0.25
C MET A 375 16.17 11.71 1.52
N CYS A 376 17.18 12.59 1.49
CA CYS A 376 18.10 12.77 2.63
C CYS A 376 17.51 13.62 3.76
N GLY A 377 16.42 14.36 3.50
CA GLY A 377 15.78 15.24 4.48
C GLY A 377 14.96 14.49 5.54
N ALA A 378 14.43 13.32 5.22
CA ALA A 378 13.60 12.52 6.13
C ALA A 378 14.39 11.37 6.75
N ARG A 379 14.56 11.42 8.08
CA ARG A 379 15.26 10.36 8.84
C ARG A 379 14.34 9.19 9.15
N SER A 380 14.92 8.00 9.27
CA SER A 380 14.18 6.84 9.76
C SER A 380 13.72 7.00 11.20
N ALA A 381 12.54 6.45 11.49
CA ALA A 381 11.90 6.58 12.78
C ALA A 381 11.79 5.21 13.45
N ALA A 382 12.43 5.05 14.61
CA ALA A 382 12.29 3.87 15.46
C ALA A 382 11.24 4.09 16.55
N ARG A 383 10.20 3.27 16.57
CA ARG A 383 9.10 3.34 17.55
C ARG A 383 9.11 2.11 18.43
N HIS A 384 9.19 2.32 19.73
CA HIS A 384 9.07 1.24 20.72
C HIS A 384 7.58 0.89 20.87
N LEU A 385 7.18 -0.30 20.39
CA LEU A 385 5.78 -0.73 20.35
C LEU A 385 5.35 -1.43 21.65
N VAL A 386 6.15 -2.40 22.08
CA VAL A 386 5.89 -3.23 23.27
C VAL A 386 7.18 -3.36 24.04
N CYS A 387 7.14 -3.08 25.34
CA CYS A 387 8.24 -3.24 26.25
C CYS A 387 7.90 -4.35 27.26
N THR A 388 8.77 -5.36 27.33
CA THR A 388 8.68 -6.48 28.27
C THR A 388 9.75 -6.29 29.35
N ALA A 389 9.62 -5.23 30.14
CA ALA A 389 10.55 -4.95 31.22
C ALA A 389 10.39 -5.98 32.35
N ALA A 390 11.50 -6.55 32.82
CA ALA A 390 11.56 -7.19 34.13
C ALA A 390 11.45 -6.10 35.20
N ALA A 391 10.65 -6.32 36.24
CA ALA A 391 10.55 -5.40 37.37
C ALA A 391 11.96 -5.11 37.93
N PRO A 392 12.24 -3.87 38.38
CA PRO A 392 13.51 -3.57 39.04
C PRO A 392 13.72 -4.52 40.23
N PRO A 393 14.96 -4.96 40.49
CA PRO A 393 15.24 -5.81 41.64
C PRO A 393 14.89 -5.02 42.90
N SER A 394 13.82 -5.40 43.58
CA SER A 394 13.68 -5.03 44.98
C SER A 394 14.89 -5.62 45.73
N PRO A 395 15.47 -4.95 46.73
CA PRO A 395 16.62 -5.48 47.49
C PRO A 395 16.32 -6.82 48.21
N ALA A 396 15.07 -7.30 48.18
CA ALA A 396 14.62 -8.56 48.74
C ALA A 396 14.21 -9.62 47.67
N ALA A 397 14.21 -9.28 46.37
CA ALA A 397 13.82 -10.20 45.30
C ALA A 397 14.96 -10.41 44.30
N ARG A 398 15.19 -11.69 43.97
CA ARG A 398 16.16 -12.13 42.97
C ARG A 398 15.81 -11.46 41.61
N PRO A 399 16.77 -10.94 40.83
CA PRO A 399 16.47 -10.33 39.53
C PRO A 399 15.77 -11.33 38.63
N ALA A 400 14.59 -10.97 38.14
CA ALA A 400 13.82 -11.80 37.24
C ALA A 400 14.52 -11.87 35.87
N PRO A 401 14.62 -13.05 35.24
CA PRO A 401 15.19 -13.17 33.92
C PRO A 401 14.36 -12.37 32.90
N PRO A 402 14.98 -11.87 31.81
CA PRO A 402 14.27 -11.11 30.81
C PRO A 402 13.23 -12.02 30.15
N ALA A 403 12.04 -11.47 29.92
CA ALA A 403 10.90 -12.20 29.39
C ALA A 403 10.67 -11.76 27.93
N PRO A 404 11.46 -12.24 26.96
CA PRO A 404 11.31 -11.84 25.57
C PRO A 404 9.92 -12.20 25.04
N PRO A 405 9.40 -11.44 24.05
CA PRO A 405 8.24 -11.85 23.28
C PRO A 405 8.40 -13.28 22.73
N ALA A 406 7.31 -14.05 22.76
CA ALA A 406 7.26 -15.42 22.27
C ALA A 406 7.01 -15.51 20.75
N GLY A 407 6.55 -14.42 20.13
CA GLY A 407 6.46 -14.32 18.67
C GLY A 407 5.84 -13.04 18.13
N LEU A 408 5.98 -12.87 16.82
CA LEU A 408 5.46 -11.77 16.01
C LEU A 408 4.73 -12.31 14.77
N ALA A 409 3.56 -11.75 14.48
CA ALA A 409 2.83 -12.00 13.25
C ALA A 409 2.29 -10.69 12.66
N LEU A 410 2.12 -10.64 11.35
CA LEU A 410 1.60 -9.47 10.65
C LEU A 410 0.24 -9.77 10.03
N SER A 411 -0.73 -8.86 10.19
CA SER A 411 -2.00 -8.95 9.47
C SER A 411 -1.89 -8.47 8.03
N ALA A 412 -2.82 -8.95 7.19
CA ALA A 412 -2.89 -8.55 5.79
C ALA A 412 -3.18 -7.03 5.62
N PRO A 413 -2.83 -6.45 4.45
CA PRO A 413 -3.23 -5.08 4.05
C PRO A 413 -4.76 -4.88 4.08
N PRO A 414 -5.28 -3.63 4.11
CA PRO A 414 -4.59 -2.35 3.85
C PRO A 414 -3.94 -1.68 5.07
N LEU A 415 -4.41 -1.99 6.29
CA LEU A 415 -3.84 -1.49 7.55
C LEU A 415 -3.13 -2.63 8.29
N PRO A 416 -1.85 -2.90 7.98
CA PRO A 416 -1.12 -3.99 8.60
C PRO A 416 -0.99 -3.76 10.10
N ARG A 417 -1.33 -4.78 10.87
CA ARG A 417 -1.24 -4.82 12.33
C ARG A 417 -0.17 -5.81 12.72
N LEU A 418 0.74 -5.36 13.56
CA LEU A 418 1.73 -6.20 14.20
C LEU A 418 1.09 -6.84 15.44
N LEU A 419 1.02 -8.16 15.46
CA LEU A 419 0.56 -8.97 16.58
C LEU A 419 1.79 -9.46 17.35
N VAL A 420 1.86 -9.13 18.63
CA VAL A 420 2.95 -9.49 19.53
C VAL A 420 2.42 -10.46 20.58
N LEU A 421 2.96 -11.69 20.60
CA LEU A 421 2.67 -12.65 21.66
C LEU A 421 3.75 -12.53 22.74
N CYS A 422 3.33 -12.20 23.95
CA CYS A 422 4.21 -12.14 25.11
C CYS A 422 4.41 -13.52 25.75
N SER A 423 5.42 -13.67 26.59
CA SER A 423 5.77 -14.93 27.29
C SER A 423 4.70 -15.41 28.28
N ASP A 424 3.84 -14.51 28.75
CA ASP A 424 2.69 -14.76 29.61
C ASP A 424 1.42 -15.17 28.84
N ALA A 425 1.54 -15.43 27.52
CA ALA A 425 0.45 -15.68 26.60
C ALA A 425 -0.47 -14.49 26.31
N THR A 426 -0.13 -13.28 26.76
CA THR A 426 -0.86 -12.06 26.38
C THR A 426 -0.59 -11.71 24.92
N LEU A 427 -1.64 -11.53 24.12
CA LEU A 427 -1.52 -11.04 22.74
C LEU A 427 -1.78 -9.53 22.68
N LEU A 428 -0.85 -8.77 22.12
CA LEU A 428 -0.98 -7.34 21.89
C LEU A 428 -1.03 -7.05 20.38
N ALA A 429 -1.97 -6.24 19.93
CA ALA A 429 -2.06 -5.78 18.55
C ALA A 429 -1.65 -4.30 18.44
N ARG A 430 -0.77 -3.98 17.50
CA ARG A 430 -0.35 -2.61 17.19
C ARG A 430 -0.51 -2.33 15.71
N ILE A 431 -1.23 -1.27 15.39
CA ILE A 431 -1.31 -0.77 14.02
C ILE A 431 0.06 -0.22 13.64
N LEU A 432 0.62 -0.70 12.54
CA LEU A 432 1.75 -0.05 11.88
C LEU A 432 1.19 1.14 11.10
N GLU A 433 1.83 2.30 11.22
CA GLU A 433 1.32 3.49 10.54
C GLU A 433 1.35 3.28 9.02
N PRO A 434 0.21 3.45 8.33
CA PRO A 434 0.14 3.30 6.89
C PRO A 434 0.83 4.50 6.24
N PHE A 435 2.09 4.34 5.91
CA PHE A 435 2.80 5.26 5.03
C PHE A 435 2.36 4.93 3.60
N GLY A 436 1.55 5.80 2.99
CA GLY A 436 0.84 5.52 1.73
C GLY A 436 -0.68 5.39 1.86
N LEU A 437 -1.30 5.86 2.97
CA LEU A 437 -2.76 5.87 3.12
C LEU A 437 -3.46 6.55 1.92
N GLU A 438 -2.82 7.54 1.30
CA GLU A 438 -3.35 8.29 0.15
C GLU A 438 -3.41 7.45 -1.13
N GLU A 439 -2.37 6.70 -1.47
CA GLU A 439 -2.36 5.78 -2.63
C GLU A 439 -3.31 4.59 -2.40
N GLN A 440 -3.43 4.13 -1.16
CA GLN A 440 -4.42 3.11 -0.79
C GLN A 440 -5.85 3.64 -0.88
N LEU A 441 -6.08 4.88 -0.42
CA LEU A 441 -7.37 5.56 -0.54
C LEU A 441 -7.70 5.84 -2.02
N TYR A 442 -6.69 6.14 -2.84
CA TYR A 442 -6.79 6.29 -4.29
C TYR A 442 -7.28 5.00 -4.95
N LYS A 443 -6.64 3.85 -4.64
CA LYS A 443 -7.09 2.53 -5.11
C LYS A 443 -8.53 2.24 -4.68
N GLU A 444 -8.88 2.53 -3.42
CA GLU A 444 -10.25 2.39 -2.90
C GLU A 444 -11.26 3.33 -3.59
N LEU A 445 -10.87 4.56 -3.93
CA LEU A 445 -11.72 5.53 -4.63
C LEU A 445 -12.00 5.08 -6.08
N GLN A 446 -10.97 4.60 -6.79
CA GLN A 446 -11.13 4.03 -8.13
C GLN A 446 -12.02 2.78 -8.12
N LEU A 447 -11.85 1.90 -7.12
CA LEU A 447 -12.72 0.72 -6.94
C LEU A 447 -14.19 1.11 -6.70
N LYS A 448 -14.45 2.25 -6.05
CA LYS A 448 -15.80 2.75 -5.76
C LYS A 448 -16.44 3.52 -6.90
N ASN A 449 -15.65 4.16 -7.77
CA ASN A 449 -16.13 4.87 -8.94
C ASN A 449 -15.28 4.54 -10.17
N PRO A 450 -15.58 3.44 -10.89
CA PRO A 450 -14.83 3.02 -12.06
C PRO A 450 -14.98 3.94 -13.28
N ALA A 451 -15.86 4.95 -13.21
CA ALA A 451 -16.12 5.91 -14.28
C ALA A 451 -15.23 7.17 -14.21
N LEU A 452 -14.41 7.31 -13.17
CA LEU A 452 -13.44 8.40 -13.08
C LEU A 452 -12.20 8.04 -13.92
N GLU A 453 -11.91 8.83 -14.93
CA GLU A 453 -10.69 8.67 -15.71
C GLU A 453 -9.46 9.12 -14.90
N GLN A 454 -8.30 8.54 -15.22
CA GLN A 454 -7.04 8.78 -14.52
C GLN A 454 -6.68 10.27 -14.51
N ASP A 455 -6.94 10.97 -15.62
CA ASP A 455 -6.63 12.38 -15.82
C ASP A 455 -7.53 13.30 -14.98
N ASP A 456 -8.83 13.00 -14.86
CA ASP A 456 -9.76 13.77 -14.03
C ASP A 456 -9.39 13.70 -12.54
N ILE A 457 -8.99 12.52 -12.05
CA ILE A 457 -8.54 12.35 -10.67
C ILE A 457 -7.20 13.06 -10.46
N ASN A 458 -6.28 12.97 -11.42
CA ASN A 458 -4.99 13.66 -11.37
C ASN A 458 -5.17 15.18 -11.38
N ILE A 459 -6.16 15.71 -12.10
CA ILE A 459 -6.54 17.13 -12.07
C ILE A 459 -7.10 17.50 -10.69
N ILE A 460 -8.02 16.71 -10.13
CA ILE A 460 -8.57 16.92 -8.78
C ILE A 460 -7.48 16.90 -7.71
N MET A 461 -6.48 16.02 -7.86
CA MET A 461 -5.34 15.92 -6.94
C MET A 461 -4.35 17.08 -7.15
N LYS A 462 -4.00 17.44 -8.39
CA LYS A 462 -3.12 18.58 -8.72
C LYS A 462 -3.71 19.92 -8.29
N GLU A 463 -5.01 20.12 -8.47
CA GLU A 463 -5.68 21.38 -8.11
C GLU A 463 -5.77 21.57 -6.57
N ARG A 464 -5.60 20.48 -5.80
CA ARG A 464 -5.45 20.49 -4.34
C ARG A 464 -3.99 20.68 -3.86
N GLN A 465 -3.00 20.72 -4.76
CA GLN A 465 -1.57 20.78 -4.43
C GLN A 465 -1.01 22.22 -4.34
N LYS A 466 -1.40 22.95 -3.30
CA LYS A 466 -0.53 23.98 -2.68
C LYS A 466 -0.40 23.62 -1.21
N VAL A 467 0.76 23.05 -0.84
CA VAL A 467 1.07 22.41 0.46
C VAL A 467 -0.11 21.57 0.97
N LEU A 468 -0.08 20.27 0.66
CA LEU A 468 -1.16 19.36 1.05
C LEU A 468 -1.44 19.50 2.55
N PHE A 469 -2.72 19.70 2.90
CA PHE A 469 -3.13 19.78 4.30
C PHE A 469 -2.77 18.49 5.04
N SER A 470 -2.68 17.35 4.35
CA SER A 470 -2.15 16.10 4.89
C SER A 470 -0.69 16.24 5.35
N SER A 471 0.17 16.97 4.63
CA SER A 471 1.56 17.23 5.04
C SER A 471 1.64 18.10 6.29
N ILE A 472 0.80 19.13 6.40
CA ILE A 472 0.69 19.97 7.60
C ILE A 472 0.22 19.12 8.79
N MET A 473 -0.78 18.25 8.58
CA MET A 473 -1.29 17.36 9.61
C MET A 473 -0.27 16.30 10.03
N LYS A 474 0.48 15.74 9.07
CA LYS A 474 1.61 14.83 9.33
C LYS A 474 2.63 15.55 10.21
N GLU A 475 3.09 16.75 9.83
CA GLU A 475 4.05 17.54 10.60
C GLU A 475 3.59 17.82 12.05
N ILE A 476 2.34 18.24 12.24
CA ILE A 476 1.78 18.48 13.59
C ILE A 476 1.79 17.19 14.43
N LEU A 477 1.49 16.05 13.79
CA LEU A 477 1.35 14.75 14.46
C LEU A 477 2.65 13.96 14.56
N THR A 478 3.70 14.30 13.82
CA THR A 478 5.03 13.68 13.90
C THR A 478 5.55 13.76 15.32
N ARG A 479 6.16 12.69 15.83
CA ARG A 479 6.66 12.58 17.20
C ARG A 479 8.10 12.11 17.20
N ASP A 480 8.88 12.65 18.12
CA ASP A 480 10.27 12.25 18.32
C ASP A 480 10.39 11.10 19.34
N VAL A 481 9.38 10.91 20.19
CA VAL A 481 9.38 9.91 21.27
C VAL A 481 8.07 9.13 21.29
N SER A 482 8.17 7.80 21.43
CA SER A 482 7.02 6.91 21.60
C SER A 482 6.84 6.45 23.05
N GLN A 483 5.59 6.26 23.47
CA GLN A 483 5.25 5.54 24.70
C GLN A 483 4.89 4.07 24.37
N PRO A 484 5.72 3.07 24.73
CA PRO A 484 5.42 1.67 24.49
C PRO A 484 4.32 1.15 25.41
N ILE A 485 3.66 0.06 25.00
CA ILE A 485 2.82 -0.71 25.93
C ILE A 485 3.75 -1.50 26.85
N LEU A 486 3.60 -1.31 28.16
CA LEU A 486 4.32 -2.07 29.16
C LEU A 486 3.57 -3.37 29.43
N ASN A 487 4.20 -4.51 29.18
CA ASN A 487 3.69 -5.79 29.65
C ASN A 487 4.49 -6.23 30.87
N ILE A 488 3.86 -6.18 32.04
CA ILE A 488 4.47 -6.54 33.33
C ILE A 488 3.77 -7.81 33.82
N SER A 489 4.55 -8.79 34.25
CA SER A 489 4.02 -10.02 34.84
C SER A 489 3.20 -9.70 36.09
N LYS A 490 1.95 -10.19 36.16
CA LYS A 490 1.08 -10.06 37.33
C LYS A 490 1.65 -10.70 38.61
N LYS A 491 2.71 -11.51 38.49
CA LYS A 491 3.37 -12.19 39.61
C LYS A 491 4.48 -11.34 40.25
N GLU A 492 4.94 -10.30 39.56
CA GLU A 492 6.06 -9.43 39.96
C GLU A 492 5.61 -7.98 39.86
N GLU A 493 4.68 -7.57 40.73
CA GLU A 493 4.19 -6.20 40.75
C GLU A 493 5.30 -5.24 41.24
N PRO A 494 5.60 -4.16 40.50
CA PRO A 494 6.54 -3.14 40.94
C PRO A 494 6.04 -2.40 42.16
N SER A 495 6.95 -1.77 42.91
CA SER A 495 6.58 -1.04 44.10
C SER A 495 5.66 0.15 43.77
N PRO A 496 4.79 0.60 44.70
CA PRO A 496 3.92 1.75 44.46
C PRO A 496 4.68 3.03 44.05
N LYS A 497 5.92 3.20 44.52
CA LYS A 497 6.79 4.33 44.16
C LYS A 497 7.25 4.24 42.70
N GLU A 498 7.71 3.07 42.25
CA GLU A 498 8.11 2.84 40.87
C GLU A 498 6.91 2.99 39.93
N CYS A 499 5.75 2.44 40.31
CA CYS A 499 4.48 2.65 39.58
C CYS A 499 4.18 4.14 39.40
N LEU A 500 4.31 4.95 40.47
CA LEU A 500 4.07 6.39 40.41
C LEU A 500 5.07 7.08 39.47
N GLU A 501 6.36 6.73 39.53
CA GLU A 501 7.40 7.29 38.67
C GLU A 501 7.15 6.94 37.20
N PHE A 502 6.88 5.67 36.88
CA PHE A 502 6.53 5.22 35.53
C PHE A 502 5.27 5.92 35.00
N LEU A 503 4.21 5.98 35.80
CA LEU A 503 2.96 6.64 35.41
C LEU A 503 3.16 8.15 35.22
N SER A 504 3.96 8.80 36.06
CA SER A 504 4.24 10.23 35.93
C SER A 504 5.01 10.54 34.65
N GLN A 505 6.06 9.76 34.35
CA GLN A 505 6.83 9.89 33.10
C GLN A 505 5.96 9.62 31.87
N ALA A 506 5.16 8.54 31.90
CA ALA A 506 4.24 8.20 30.82
C ALA A 506 3.18 9.30 30.63
N THR A 507 2.63 9.85 31.72
CA THR A 507 1.64 10.93 31.67
C THR A 507 2.22 12.20 31.06
N LEU A 508 3.44 12.59 31.45
CA LEU A 508 4.11 13.75 30.87
C LEU A 508 4.37 13.56 29.38
N LYS A 509 4.85 12.38 28.96
CA LYS A 509 5.06 12.03 27.54
C LYS A 509 3.76 12.03 26.75
N LEU A 510 2.71 11.38 27.26
CA LEU A 510 1.40 11.33 26.60
C LEU A 510 0.77 12.73 26.49
N ARG A 511 0.88 13.56 27.52
CA ARG A 511 0.34 14.92 27.49
C ARG A 511 1.07 15.81 26.49
N GLY A 512 2.39 15.78 26.50
CA GLY A 512 3.24 16.59 25.61
C GLY A 512 3.20 16.13 24.15
N GLU A 513 3.48 14.85 23.89
CA GLU A 513 3.69 14.35 22.53
C GLU A 513 2.42 13.80 21.87
N TYR A 514 1.39 13.42 22.64
CA TYR A 514 0.15 12.87 22.08
C TYR A 514 -0.98 13.90 22.15
N MET A 515 -1.42 14.25 23.36
CA MET A 515 -2.61 15.07 23.54
C MET A 515 -2.44 16.49 23.00
N SER A 516 -1.32 17.17 23.30
CA SER A 516 -1.08 18.53 22.81
C SER A 516 -0.99 18.58 21.27
N ARG A 517 -0.31 17.62 20.64
CA ARG A 517 -0.23 17.51 19.17
C ARG A 517 -1.58 17.18 18.54
N GLN A 518 -2.34 16.25 19.12
CA GLN A 518 -3.69 15.92 18.66
C GLN A 518 -4.66 17.09 18.80
N GLN A 519 -4.54 17.88 19.87
CA GLN A 519 -5.31 19.10 20.03
C GLN A 519 -4.97 20.12 18.93
N ARG A 520 -3.67 20.40 18.71
CA ARG A 520 -3.22 21.29 17.63
C ARG A 520 -3.71 20.83 16.25
N ALA A 521 -3.67 19.52 15.99
CA ALA A 521 -4.18 18.89 14.77
C ALA A 521 -5.71 19.09 14.65
N THR A 522 -6.45 18.90 15.73
CA THR A 522 -7.90 19.11 15.78
C THR A 522 -8.27 20.57 15.54
N ASP A 523 -7.52 21.49 16.14
CA ASP A 523 -7.70 22.93 15.95
C ASP A 523 -7.43 23.32 14.49
N ALA A 524 -6.36 22.81 13.89
CA ALA A 524 -6.05 23.02 12.47
C ALA A 524 -7.14 22.49 11.53
N ILE A 525 -7.65 21.27 11.78
CA ILE A 525 -8.78 20.68 11.03
C ILE A 525 -10.04 21.54 11.20
N THR A 526 -10.35 21.95 12.43
CA THR A 526 -11.56 22.73 12.72
C THR A 526 -11.50 24.10 12.05
N ASN A 527 -10.35 24.76 12.07
CA ASN A 527 -10.12 26.02 11.36
C ASN A 527 -10.28 25.84 9.85
N LYS A 528 -9.70 24.80 9.27
CA LYS A 528 -9.85 24.49 7.83
C LYS A 528 -11.30 24.19 7.46
N LEU A 529 -12.00 23.39 8.26
CA LEU A 529 -13.42 23.09 8.05
C LEU A 529 -14.28 24.34 8.13
N THR A 530 -14.01 25.23 9.07
CA THR A 530 -14.74 26.49 9.23
C THR A 530 -14.52 27.40 8.01
N ALA A 531 -13.29 27.53 7.54
CA ALA A 531 -12.97 28.27 6.31
C ALA A 531 -13.65 27.67 5.08
N LEU A 532 -13.64 26.34 4.94
CA LEU A 532 -14.31 25.65 3.83
C LEU A 532 -15.84 25.81 3.87
N ARG A 533 -16.46 25.74 5.05
CA ARG A 533 -17.90 26.01 5.21
C ARG A 533 -18.26 27.43 4.81
N SER A 534 -17.45 28.42 5.21
CA SER A 534 -17.62 29.81 4.79
C SER A 534 -17.50 29.97 3.28
N LEU A 535 -16.51 29.33 2.65
CA LEU A 535 -16.33 29.35 1.20
C LEU A 535 -17.51 28.69 0.46
N CYS A 536 -18.02 27.56 0.94
CA CYS A 536 -19.21 26.92 0.38
C CYS A 536 -20.45 27.82 0.47
N SER A 537 -20.64 28.52 1.59
CA SER A 537 -21.75 29.48 1.73
C SER A 537 -21.63 30.60 0.69
N HIS A 538 -20.43 31.15 0.53
CA HIS A 538 -20.16 32.23 -0.42
C HIS A 538 -20.37 31.80 -1.88
N HIS A 539 -19.89 30.60 -2.25
CA HIS A 539 -20.17 30.04 -3.58
C HIS A 539 -21.67 29.80 -3.81
N GLY A 540 -22.41 29.42 -2.77
CA GLY A 540 -23.86 29.29 -2.84
C GLY A 540 -24.56 30.63 -3.11
N GLU A 541 -24.12 31.71 -2.46
CA GLU A 541 -24.61 33.07 -2.70
C GLU A 541 -24.29 33.53 -4.13
N TRP A 542 -23.05 33.34 -4.58
CA TRP A 542 -22.66 33.66 -5.97
C TRP A 542 -23.45 32.89 -7.01
N LEU A 543 -23.76 31.62 -6.79
CA LEU A 543 -24.61 30.86 -7.69
C LEU A 543 -26.03 31.45 -7.76
N GLN A 544 -26.57 31.91 -6.65
CA GLN A 544 -27.88 32.57 -6.65
C GLN A 544 -27.85 33.91 -7.38
N ASP A 545 -26.78 34.69 -7.22
CA ASP A 545 -26.65 35.98 -7.91
C ASP A 545 -26.45 35.79 -9.41
N LEU A 546 -25.63 34.84 -9.83
CA LEU A 546 -25.49 34.47 -11.25
C LEU A 546 -26.81 33.97 -11.85
N GLN A 547 -27.60 33.20 -11.10
CA GLN A 547 -28.92 32.76 -11.54
C GLN A 547 -29.85 33.97 -11.76
N LYS A 548 -29.85 34.95 -10.83
CA LYS A 548 -30.63 36.19 -11.00
C LYS A 548 -30.18 36.98 -12.22
N GLU A 549 -28.87 37.14 -12.41
CA GLU A 549 -28.33 37.84 -13.58
C GLU A 549 -28.74 37.14 -14.89
N MET A 550 -28.70 35.80 -14.92
CA MET A 550 -29.16 35.04 -16.08
C MET A 550 -30.67 35.26 -16.35
N ASP A 551 -31.51 35.23 -15.31
CA ASP A 551 -32.94 35.47 -15.43
C ASP A 551 -33.24 36.91 -15.90
N GLU A 552 -32.49 37.90 -15.40
CA GLU A 552 -32.56 39.30 -15.83
C GLU A 552 -32.17 39.46 -17.30
N VAL A 553 -31.08 38.84 -17.73
CA VAL A 553 -30.64 38.84 -19.14
C VAL A 553 -31.69 38.18 -20.04
N GLN A 554 -32.29 37.07 -19.60
CA GLN A 554 -33.37 36.42 -20.34
C GLN A 554 -34.60 37.32 -20.47
N LEU A 555 -34.99 38.01 -19.39
CA LEU A 555 -36.11 38.96 -19.40
C LEU A 555 -35.82 40.14 -20.34
N GLN A 556 -34.61 40.72 -20.25
CA GLN A 556 -34.19 41.81 -21.14
C GLN A 556 -34.19 41.37 -22.61
N SER A 557 -33.72 40.16 -22.90
CA SER A 557 -33.76 39.57 -24.24
C SER A 557 -35.19 39.42 -24.77
N ALA A 558 -36.12 38.96 -23.94
CA ALA A 558 -37.53 38.85 -24.31
C ALA A 558 -38.16 40.22 -24.63
N VAL A 559 -37.92 41.22 -23.78
CA VAL A 559 -38.40 42.60 -23.99
C VAL A 559 -37.78 43.21 -25.25
N LEU A 560 -36.49 42.99 -25.48
CA LEU A 560 -35.80 43.48 -26.67
C LEU A 560 -36.37 42.86 -27.94
N LYS A 561 -36.67 41.56 -27.91
CA LYS A 561 -37.29 40.82 -29.02
C LYS A 561 -38.68 41.38 -29.36
N GLU A 562 -39.50 41.68 -28.36
CA GLU A 562 -40.81 42.31 -28.57
C GLU A 562 -40.66 43.72 -29.19
N LYS A 563 -39.74 44.53 -28.66
CA LYS A 563 -39.45 45.87 -29.22
C LYS A 563 -38.97 45.80 -30.66
N CYS A 564 -38.12 44.83 -31.01
CA CYS A 564 -37.65 44.62 -32.38
C CYS A 564 -38.81 44.26 -33.32
N LEU A 565 -39.66 43.31 -32.93
CA LEU A 565 -40.85 42.94 -33.71
C LEU A 565 -41.80 44.12 -33.93
N LEU A 566 -42.01 44.95 -32.89
CA LEU A 566 -42.82 46.15 -32.99
C LEU A 566 -42.19 47.18 -33.94
N ALA A 567 -40.88 47.39 -33.83
CA ALA A 567 -40.14 48.29 -34.70
C ALA A 567 -40.17 47.83 -36.17
N GLU A 568 -40.01 46.54 -36.45
CA GLU A 568 -40.16 45.95 -37.79
C GLU A 568 -41.56 46.20 -38.35
N LYS A 569 -42.61 45.95 -37.56
CA LYS A 569 -44.00 46.22 -37.96
C LYS A 569 -44.22 47.70 -38.29
N HIS A 570 -43.69 48.61 -37.47
CA HIS A 570 -43.76 50.05 -37.73
C HIS A 570 -42.98 50.45 -38.97
N GLN A 571 -41.80 49.85 -39.20
CA GLN A 571 -41.01 50.08 -40.38
C GLN A 571 -41.77 49.65 -41.64
N ASP A 572 -42.46 48.52 -41.60
CA ASP A 572 -43.26 48.04 -42.74
C ASP A 572 -44.51 48.90 -42.99
N ASP A 573 -45.19 49.39 -41.94
CA ASP A 573 -46.28 50.38 -42.08
C ASP A 573 -45.77 51.69 -42.70
N LEU A 574 -44.64 52.20 -42.22
CA LEU A 574 -44.00 53.38 -42.79
C LEU A 574 -43.60 53.17 -44.26
N LYS A 575 -42.97 52.03 -44.59
CA LYS A 575 -42.66 51.67 -45.99
C LYS A 575 -43.92 51.64 -46.84
N TYR A 576 -45.01 51.06 -46.35
CA TYR A 576 -46.29 51.01 -47.06
C TYR A 576 -46.86 52.42 -47.29
N ARG A 577 -46.89 53.26 -46.24
CA ARG A 577 -47.38 54.64 -46.30
C ARG A 577 -46.54 55.51 -47.22
N CYS A 578 -45.22 55.46 -47.12
CA CYS A 578 -44.31 56.15 -48.04
C CYS A 578 -44.53 55.67 -49.48
N SER A 579 -44.64 54.36 -49.69
CA SER A 579 -44.94 53.80 -51.02
C SER A 579 -46.32 54.24 -51.54
N ALA A 580 -47.32 54.41 -50.67
CA ALA A 580 -48.64 54.90 -51.02
C ALA A 580 -48.61 56.40 -51.40
N VAL A 581 -47.87 57.22 -50.66
CA VAL A 581 -47.65 58.64 -50.99
C VAL A 581 -46.89 58.79 -52.30
N ILE A 582 -45.83 58.02 -52.53
CA ILE A 582 -45.09 58.00 -53.80
C ILE A 582 -46.02 57.59 -54.95
N ARG A 583 -46.86 56.56 -54.75
CA ARG A 583 -47.87 56.15 -55.74
C ARG A 583 -48.89 57.28 -56.01
N GLY A 584 -49.35 57.98 -54.97
CA GLY A 584 -50.26 59.12 -55.09
C GLY A 584 -49.65 60.31 -55.83
N LEU A 585 -48.39 60.64 -55.55
CA LEU A 585 -47.65 61.71 -56.25
C LEU A 585 -47.43 61.39 -57.73
N ARG A 586 -47.28 60.10 -58.09
CA ARG A 586 -47.12 59.65 -59.47
C ARG A 586 -48.44 59.52 -60.25
N ALA A 587 -49.59 59.51 -59.57
CA ALA A 587 -50.90 59.22 -60.17
C ALA A 587 -51.39 60.18 -61.29
N PRO A 588 -51.02 61.48 -61.34
CA PRO A 588 -51.47 62.37 -62.42
C PRO A 588 -50.44 62.59 -63.54
N SER A 589 -49.35 61.82 -63.59
CA SER A 589 -48.29 61.99 -64.61
C SER A 589 -48.59 61.18 -65.87
N ALA A 590 -48.41 61.77 -67.07
CA ALA A 590 -48.48 61.02 -68.32
C ALA A 590 -47.35 59.97 -68.35
N SER A 591 -47.68 58.73 -68.70
CA SER A 591 -46.78 57.58 -68.59
C SER A 591 -45.50 57.76 -69.41
N SER A 592 -44.34 57.75 -68.75
CA SER A 592 -43.03 57.78 -69.39
C SER A 592 -42.77 56.49 -70.20
N ALA A 593 -41.89 56.53 -71.20
CA ALA A 593 -41.46 55.34 -71.94
C ALA A 593 -40.88 54.26 -71.01
N VAL A 594 -40.16 54.68 -69.96
CA VAL A 594 -39.61 53.79 -68.93
C VAL A 594 -40.70 53.16 -68.06
N GLU A 595 -41.77 53.89 -67.76
CA GLU A 595 -42.91 53.36 -67.00
C GLU A 595 -43.71 52.32 -67.79
N ARG A 596 -43.80 52.47 -69.11
CA ARG A 596 -44.40 51.44 -69.99
C ARG A 596 -43.57 50.16 -70.04
N GLN A 597 -42.24 50.28 -70.04
CA GLN A 597 -41.34 49.13 -69.92
C GLN A 597 -41.49 48.45 -68.55
N LEU A 598 -41.50 49.23 -67.47
CA LEU A 598 -41.70 48.73 -66.11
C LEU A 598 -43.09 48.09 -65.92
N LEU A 599 -44.14 48.62 -66.55
CA LEU A 599 -45.47 48.00 -66.58
C LEU A 599 -45.45 46.66 -67.32
N GLY A 600 -44.71 46.58 -68.42
CA GLY A 600 -44.47 45.33 -69.14
C GLY A 600 -43.80 44.27 -68.25
N GLU A 601 -42.75 44.66 -67.53
CA GLU A 601 -42.08 43.81 -66.53
C GLU A 601 -43.02 43.41 -65.38
N LEU A 602 -43.82 44.35 -64.85
CA LEU A 602 -44.82 44.09 -63.81
C LEU A 602 -45.90 43.11 -64.24
N LEU A 603 -46.38 43.20 -65.49
CA LEU A 603 -47.35 42.25 -66.04
C LEU A 603 -46.72 40.88 -66.26
N LEU A 604 -45.44 40.83 -66.66
CA LEU A 604 -44.67 39.59 -66.75
C LEU A 604 -44.53 38.95 -65.36
N TYR A 605 -44.10 39.71 -64.35
CA TYR A 605 -44.00 39.25 -62.96
C TYR A 605 -45.35 38.87 -62.36
N LYS A 606 -46.44 39.57 -62.71
CA LYS A 606 -47.79 39.21 -62.29
C LYS A 606 -48.18 37.85 -62.84
N ARG A 607 -47.96 37.60 -64.14
CA ARG A 607 -48.24 36.31 -64.76
C ARG A 607 -47.37 35.20 -64.17
N SER A 608 -46.08 35.45 -63.95
CA SER A 608 -45.19 34.52 -63.26
C SER A 608 -45.63 34.27 -61.82
N GLY A 609 -46.14 35.29 -61.13
CA GLY A 609 -46.68 35.18 -59.76
C GLY A 609 -47.97 34.37 -59.69
N GLU A 610 -48.86 34.50 -60.68
CA GLU A 610 -50.07 33.67 -60.82
C GLU A 610 -49.69 32.21 -61.07
N GLN A 611 -48.73 31.95 -61.97
CA GLN A 611 -48.20 30.60 -62.21
C GLN A 611 -47.54 29.98 -60.98
N LEU A 612 -46.71 30.75 -60.26
CA LEU A 612 -46.11 30.33 -59.00
C LEU A 612 -47.18 30.12 -57.91
N GLY A 613 -48.26 30.90 -57.92
CA GLY A 613 -49.40 30.75 -57.02
C GLY A 613 -50.11 29.41 -57.21
N GLU A 614 -50.34 29.01 -58.47
CA GLU A 614 -50.87 27.68 -58.80
C GLU A 614 -49.92 26.56 -58.37
N GLN A 615 -48.61 26.73 -58.60
CA GLN A 615 -47.60 25.76 -58.13
C GLN A 615 -47.56 25.66 -56.61
N ILE A 616 -47.68 26.77 -55.88
CA ILE A 616 -47.75 26.80 -54.41
C ILE A 616 -49.00 26.09 -53.92
N LEU A 617 -50.15 26.25 -54.58
CA LEU A 617 -51.37 25.53 -54.22
C LEU A 617 -51.20 24.02 -54.39
N MET A 618 -50.65 23.59 -55.54
CA MET A 618 -50.35 22.18 -55.76
C MET A 618 -49.34 21.63 -54.74
N LEU A 619 -48.30 22.41 -54.41
CA LEU A 619 -47.30 22.03 -53.40
C LEU A 619 -47.89 21.98 -51.99
N LYS A 620 -48.81 22.88 -51.64
CA LYS A 620 -49.51 22.85 -50.34
C LYS A 620 -50.38 21.60 -50.22
N GLU A 621 -51.07 21.22 -51.29
CA GLU A 621 -51.89 20.02 -51.30
C GLU A 621 -51.04 18.74 -51.27
N TYR A 622 -49.94 18.73 -52.01
CA TYR A 622 -48.94 17.66 -51.95
C TYR A 622 -48.32 17.55 -50.55
N ALA A 623 -47.93 18.69 -49.95
CA ALA A 623 -47.40 18.73 -48.59
C ALA A 623 -48.41 18.19 -47.60
N ARG A 624 -49.68 18.64 -47.64
CA ARG A 624 -50.76 18.13 -46.78
C ARG A 624 -50.93 16.62 -46.89
N ASN A 625 -50.99 16.09 -48.12
CA ASN A 625 -51.08 14.66 -48.35
C ASN A 625 -49.85 13.91 -47.80
N LYS A 626 -48.66 14.51 -47.88
CA LYS A 626 -47.43 13.96 -47.29
C LYS A 626 -47.43 14.03 -45.77
N THR A 627 -47.95 15.08 -45.15
CA THR A 627 -48.11 15.16 -43.70
C THR A 627 -49.07 14.09 -43.20
N GLU A 628 -50.21 13.90 -43.88
CA GLU A 628 -51.17 12.84 -43.55
C GLU A 628 -50.55 11.43 -43.71
N GLN A 629 -49.66 11.23 -44.70
CA GLN A 629 -48.88 9.98 -44.83
C GLN A 629 -47.85 9.81 -43.70
N LEU A 630 -47.14 10.88 -43.34
CA LEU A 630 -46.16 10.88 -42.25
C LEU A 630 -46.81 10.62 -40.90
N GLU A 631 -47.99 11.19 -40.62
CA GLU A 631 -48.74 10.91 -39.39
C GLU A 631 -49.14 9.43 -39.30
N LYS A 632 -49.60 8.82 -40.41
CA LYS A 632 -49.86 7.38 -40.47
C LYS A 632 -48.60 6.55 -40.22
N TRP A 633 -47.48 6.93 -40.82
CA TRP A 633 -46.20 6.26 -40.58
C TRP A 633 -45.72 6.45 -39.15
N HIS A 634 -45.95 7.61 -38.54
CA HIS A 634 -45.55 7.91 -37.16
C HIS A 634 -46.39 7.13 -36.14
N GLU A 635 -47.69 6.94 -36.40
CA GLU A 635 -48.57 6.01 -35.67
C GLU A 635 -48.09 4.56 -35.78
N GLU A 636 -47.64 4.12 -36.96
CA GLU A 636 -47.03 2.79 -37.14
C GLU A 636 -45.65 2.67 -36.46
N TYR A 637 -44.87 3.74 -36.45
CA TYR A 637 -43.54 3.78 -35.83
C TYR A 637 -43.61 3.80 -34.30
N LYS A 638 -44.59 4.49 -33.71
CA LYS A 638 -44.84 4.47 -32.25
C LYS A 638 -45.16 3.07 -31.72
N LYS A 639 -45.60 2.14 -32.56
CA LYS A 639 -45.81 0.72 -32.20
C LYS A 639 -44.50 -0.08 -32.16
N LYS A 640 -43.40 0.44 -32.72
CA LYS A 640 -42.07 -0.16 -32.66
C LYS A 640 -41.25 0.58 -31.58
N ASP A 641 -41.15 -0.02 -30.40
CA ASP A 641 -40.28 0.50 -29.34
C ASP A 641 -38.81 0.36 -29.75
N ILE A 642 -38.22 1.44 -30.25
CA ILE A 642 -36.78 1.61 -30.34
C ILE A 642 -36.47 2.93 -29.62
N ALA A 643 -36.28 2.84 -28.30
CA ALA A 643 -35.79 3.97 -27.52
C ALA A 643 -34.27 4.06 -27.67
N LEU A 644 -33.77 5.16 -28.28
CA LEU A 644 -32.37 5.55 -28.15
C LEU A 644 -32.07 5.81 -26.67
N GLY A 645 -31.10 5.07 -26.11
CA GLY A 645 -30.71 5.23 -24.72
C GLY A 645 -30.20 6.65 -24.44
N LYS A 646 -30.54 7.18 -23.26
CA LYS A 646 -30.24 8.56 -22.83
C LYS A 646 -28.77 8.95 -23.06
N SER A 647 -27.82 8.04 -22.82
CA SER A 647 -26.40 8.32 -23.03
C SER A 647 -26.04 8.61 -24.50
N HIS A 648 -26.67 7.92 -25.45
CA HIS A 648 -26.40 8.14 -26.88
C HIS A 648 -26.99 9.48 -27.34
N SER A 649 -28.13 9.89 -26.78
CA SER A 649 -28.72 11.22 -27.02
C SER A 649 -27.81 12.34 -26.51
N ASP A 650 -27.20 12.14 -25.34
CA ASP A 650 -26.28 13.12 -24.74
C ASP A 650 -24.99 13.25 -25.58
N THR A 651 -24.43 12.13 -26.05
CA THR A 651 -23.26 12.13 -26.95
C THR A 651 -23.56 12.83 -28.28
N ILE A 652 -24.71 12.54 -28.90
CA ILE A 652 -25.11 13.19 -30.17
C ILE A 652 -25.30 14.70 -29.95
N SER A 653 -25.92 15.11 -28.85
CA SER A 653 -26.13 16.53 -28.53
C SER A 653 -24.80 17.27 -28.34
N SER A 654 -23.83 16.66 -27.66
CA SER A 654 -22.48 17.21 -27.50
C SER A 654 -21.76 17.38 -28.83
N ILE A 655 -21.79 16.38 -29.71
CA ILE A 655 -21.19 16.46 -31.05
C ILE A 655 -21.84 17.56 -31.89
N LEU A 656 -23.17 17.68 -31.85
CA LEU A 656 -23.89 18.73 -32.57
C LEU A 656 -23.55 20.13 -32.05
N GLN A 657 -23.38 20.29 -30.73
CA GLN A 657 -22.97 21.56 -30.13
C GLN A 657 -21.55 21.94 -30.58
N GLN A 658 -20.64 20.98 -30.63
CA GLN A 658 -19.27 21.18 -31.14
C GLN A 658 -19.26 21.55 -32.63
N GLN A 659 -20.05 20.87 -33.46
CA GLN A 659 -20.15 21.21 -34.88
C GLN A 659 -20.77 22.61 -35.09
N THR A 660 -21.74 22.99 -34.26
CA THR A 660 -22.37 24.31 -34.33
C THR A 660 -21.39 25.44 -33.99
N SER A 661 -20.50 25.22 -33.02
CA SER A 661 -19.46 26.21 -32.68
C SER A 661 -18.39 26.32 -33.78
N GLN A 662 -18.02 25.20 -34.42
CA GLN A 662 -17.13 25.19 -35.59
C GLN A 662 -17.74 25.92 -36.80
N ILE A 663 -19.04 25.71 -37.07
CA ILE A 663 -19.72 26.43 -38.16
C ILE A 663 -19.78 27.92 -37.85
N SER A 664 -20.06 28.30 -36.60
CA SER A 664 -20.13 29.71 -36.20
C SER A 664 -18.79 30.43 -36.39
N THR A 665 -17.68 29.79 -36.00
CA THR A 665 -16.32 30.31 -36.21
C THR A 665 -15.99 30.46 -37.70
N LEU A 666 -16.30 29.45 -38.52
CA LEU A 666 -16.12 29.55 -39.97
C LEU A 666 -16.96 30.67 -40.62
N ILE A 667 -18.19 30.89 -40.12
CA ILE A 667 -19.03 32.01 -40.59
C ILE A 667 -18.40 33.36 -40.22
N GLU A 668 -17.85 33.49 -39.01
CA GLU A 668 -17.14 34.70 -38.58
C GLU A 668 -15.89 34.96 -39.44
N GLU A 669 -15.08 33.93 -39.69
CA GLU A 669 -13.90 34.03 -40.57
C GLU A 669 -14.31 34.42 -42.00
N THR A 670 -15.39 33.85 -42.52
CA THR A 670 -15.90 34.17 -43.86
C THR A 670 -16.41 35.61 -43.93
N LYS A 671 -17.08 36.10 -42.88
CA LYS A 671 -17.49 37.51 -42.77
C LYS A 671 -16.29 38.44 -42.70
N LEU A 672 -15.28 38.10 -41.89
CA LEU A 672 -14.04 38.87 -41.79
C LEU A 672 -13.33 38.98 -43.14
N LEU A 673 -13.24 37.87 -43.87
CA LEU A 673 -12.67 37.83 -45.23
C LEU A 673 -13.48 38.67 -46.21
N LYS A 674 -14.83 38.60 -46.16
CA LYS A 674 -15.70 39.42 -47.00
C LYS A 674 -15.54 40.92 -46.71
N ASP A 675 -15.45 41.30 -45.44
CA ASP A 675 -15.27 42.69 -45.04
C ASP A 675 -13.89 43.21 -45.49
N GLN A 676 -12.82 42.41 -45.33
CA GLN A 676 -11.49 42.72 -45.83
C GLN A 676 -11.45 42.86 -47.37
N LEU A 677 -12.19 42.02 -48.09
CA LEU A 677 -12.32 42.10 -49.56
C LEU A 677 -13.17 43.29 -50.02
N SER A 678 -14.10 43.79 -49.19
CA SER A 678 -14.94 44.95 -49.52
C SER A 678 -14.26 46.31 -49.31
N ILE A 679 -13.08 46.31 -48.67
CA ILE A 679 -12.23 47.49 -48.44
C ILE A 679 -11.20 47.68 -49.58
N VAL A 680 -11.07 46.69 -50.49
CA VAL A 680 -10.30 46.76 -51.75
C VAL A 680 -11.27 47.05 -52.89
#